data_AF-A0AA43QAE3-F1
#
_entry.id   AF-A0AA43QAE3-F1
#
_cell.length_a   1.000
_cell.length_b   1.000
_cell.length_c   1.000
_cell.angle_alpha   90.00
_cell.angle_beta   90.00
_cell.angle_gamma   90.00
#
_symmetry.space_group_name_H-M   'P 1'
#
loop_
_entity.id
_entity.type
_entity.pdbx_description
1 polymer ?
#
loop_
_entity_poly.entity_id
_entity_poly.type
_entity_poly.pdbx_seq_one_letter_code
_entity_poly.pdbx_strand_id
1 'polypeptide(L)'
;MKFAMAGYLSAVFFFLLAPPASQAVSINERAGNHFRTASNNQEFILNKSNVNNAQFGLLNTFNFDAKVETQPLVLEKGINGNDLVIVTTMKNKVIGINAKTNNKVYEKELGPPINTITRKDGKETQDMDMWGHTPDWGISATPIIDPSTNTLFVAAWVQKNKGDDRYRDYKVFILDAKTGDKKAEPVRIFGQSQEGNDCWFNDANAVDGQGKQYTYPKLRAGLALTGNKGLVLAFAANGEHPNDDKRDNPHGFVIAYDTRALLNQQGFSRDPAIFCTTAFNSWGGGIWQAGGAPVTEGDMIYVATSNGTSNNGGDDLTESMIKLRYLPSLSGKRPELQKTDWYKAFLDERTSGAGCLWQDNTSEVSCGRAVPPPPGPNGEFRLRAGTDWDFGSSGPLLIPGSDVLLQGTKDGIIYALDKTDLGHNDRFNKLMFRPPLIGSYFSGDKDGETQQSWLRANELNRSIPCVVDDDWFTPCKIEGGPENGRTHHIHALALTQKDAGGGIVYVWGENASLKAYDFSTTRDRRPVFRAEGEELASARIGAPGGMPGGLLMVSGKPSKLQGAPDTAIDFDTALVWAVYAKCGDANKGFAEGELIAYDATSILPGSRNMKRLFSTGNVGGCHGGLGMMSRMIPPVVANGKVYVMIYRVEGYDKVIGSQLKAFGLK
;
A
#
# COMPACT_ATOMS: atom_id res chain seq x y z
N MET A 1 -50.73 67.19 30.20
CA MET A 1 -50.03 66.06 30.84
C MET A 1 -50.96 64.84 30.77
N LYS A 2 -50.78 63.95 29.79
CA LYS A 2 -51.39 62.60 29.70
C LYS A 2 -50.62 61.84 28.61
N PHE A 3 -49.95 60.76 29.02
CA PHE A 3 -49.16 59.88 28.18
C PHE A 3 -50.08 59.03 27.28
N ALA A 4 -49.72 58.89 26.00
CA ALA A 4 -50.31 57.91 25.09
C ALA A 4 -49.26 56.84 24.78
N MET A 5 -49.58 55.59 25.11
CA MET A 5 -48.86 54.39 24.70
C MET A 5 -49.09 54.12 23.21
N ALA A 6 -48.03 53.91 22.44
CA ALA A 6 -48.08 53.27 21.13
C ALA A 6 -47.24 51.99 21.20
N GLY A 7 -47.88 50.84 20.95
CA GLY A 7 -47.24 49.53 20.95
C GLY A 7 -46.45 49.29 19.66
N TYR A 8 -45.25 48.71 19.80
CA TYR A 8 -44.46 48.20 18.69
C TYR A 8 -44.69 46.68 18.56
N LEU A 9 -45.18 46.22 17.40
CA LEU A 9 -45.09 44.82 16.99
C LEU A 9 -43.67 44.56 16.47
N SER A 10 -42.94 43.65 17.12
CA SER A 10 -41.69 43.08 16.59
C SER A 10 -42.02 41.80 15.81
N ALA A 11 -41.75 41.80 14.51
CA ALA A 11 -41.74 40.59 13.70
C ALA A 11 -40.40 39.86 13.85
N VAL A 12 -40.43 38.62 14.35
CA VAL A 12 -39.26 37.74 14.45
C VAL A 12 -39.14 36.95 13.15
N PHE A 13 -38.09 37.23 12.35
CA PHE A 13 -37.73 36.41 11.20
C PHE A 13 -36.91 35.20 11.68
N PHE A 14 -37.49 34.00 11.62
CA PHE A 14 -36.74 32.75 11.72
C PHE A 14 -36.01 32.49 10.40
N PHE A 15 -34.70 32.73 10.36
CA PHE A 15 -33.85 32.16 9.31
C PHE A 15 -33.73 30.65 9.56
N LEU A 16 -34.44 29.86 8.76
CA LEU A 16 -34.14 28.44 8.58
C LEU A 16 -32.78 28.35 7.88
N LEU A 17 -31.70 28.19 8.65
CA LEU A 17 -30.39 27.81 8.12
C LEU A 17 -30.55 26.42 7.49
N ALA A 18 -30.51 26.35 6.17
CA ALA A 18 -30.31 25.10 5.46
C ALA A 18 -29.02 24.45 6.00
N PRO A 19 -29.00 23.13 6.29
CA PRO A 19 -27.75 22.47 6.65
C PRO A 19 -26.72 22.74 5.56
N PRO A 20 -25.45 23.03 5.92
CA PRO A 20 -24.40 23.22 4.92
C PRO A 20 -24.43 22.02 3.98
N ALA A 21 -24.46 22.29 2.67
CA ALA A 21 -24.41 21.23 1.67
C ALA A 21 -23.20 20.34 1.99
N SER A 22 -23.44 19.05 2.23
CA SER A 22 -22.37 18.09 2.45
C SER A 22 -21.39 18.22 1.29
N GLN A 23 -20.17 18.65 1.58
CA GLN A 23 -19.12 18.73 0.58
C GLN A 23 -18.75 17.29 0.25
N ALA A 24 -18.99 16.87 -0.99
CA ALA A 24 -18.56 15.55 -1.44
C ALA A 24 -17.04 15.59 -1.65
N VAL A 25 -16.37 14.45 -1.49
CA VAL A 25 -14.93 14.32 -1.59
C VAL A 25 -14.59 13.27 -2.64
N SER A 26 -13.51 13.53 -3.37
CA SER A 26 -12.92 12.55 -4.29
C SER A 26 -11.80 11.78 -3.62
N ILE A 27 -11.74 10.47 -3.85
CA ILE A 27 -10.60 9.61 -3.53
C ILE A 27 -9.90 9.29 -4.85
N ASN A 28 -8.92 10.13 -5.20
CA ASN A 28 -8.26 10.14 -6.51
C ASN A 28 -7.01 9.28 -6.59
N GLU A 29 -6.55 8.75 -5.46
CA GLU A 29 -5.30 8.02 -5.33
C GLU A 29 -5.36 6.92 -4.25
N ARG A 30 -4.39 6.00 -4.29
CA ARG A 30 -4.25 4.90 -3.32
C ARG A 30 -4.07 5.44 -1.90
N ALA A 31 -4.76 4.84 -0.93
CA ALA A 31 -4.75 5.24 0.49
C ALA A 31 -5.27 6.67 0.77
N GLY A 32 -6.08 7.24 -0.13
CA GLY A 32 -6.83 8.46 0.13
C GLY A 32 -6.10 9.77 -0.15
N ASN A 33 -4.78 9.83 0.07
CA ASN A 33 -3.97 11.03 -0.10
C ASN A 33 -2.49 10.71 -0.37
N HIS A 34 -1.74 11.71 -0.83
CA HIS A 34 -0.31 11.64 -1.17
C HIS A 34 0.62 11.28 0.00
N PHE A 35 0.17 11.46 1.24
CA PHE A 35 0.87 11.06 2.47
C PHE A 35 0.66 9.59 2.84
N ARG A 36 -0.24 8.89 2.14
CA ARG A 36 -0.59 7.47 2.35
C ARG A 36 -1.15 7.17 3.75
N THR A 37 -1.83 8.13 4.36
CA THR A 37 -2.37 7.95 5.73
C THR A 37 -3.59 7.02 5.80
N ALA A 38 -4.07 6.51 4.66
CA ALA A 38 -5.28 5.71 4.55
C ALA A 38 -6.48 6.43 5.19
N SER A 39 -6.66 7.70 4.87
CA SER A 39 -7.63 8.58 5.56
C SER A 39 -8.48 9.36 4.57
N ASN A 40 -9.78 9.46 4.88
CA ASN A 40 -10.68 10.47 4.36
C ASN A 40 -11.21 11.34 5.51
N ASN A 41 -10.68 12.56 5.65
CA ASN A 41 -11.12 13.50 6.67
C ASN A 41 -12.25 14.43 6.22
N GLN A 42 -12.92 14.13 5.10
CA GLN A 42 -14.07 14.87 4.57
C GLN A 42 -15.29 13.95 4.44
N GLU A 43 -15.48 13.02 5.39
CA GLU A 43 -16.66 12.16 5.44
C GLU A 43 -17.70 12.74 6.41
N PHE A 44 -18.80 13.24 5.85
CA PHE A 44 -19.81 13.99 6.62
C PHE A 44 -21.06 13.17 6.97
N ILE A 45 -21.26 12.00 6.35
CA ILE A 45 -22.48 11.19 6.45
C ILE A 45 -22.27 10.05 7.44
N LEU A 46 -21.27 9.19 7.22
CA LEU A 46 -20.98 8.06 8.11
C LEU A 46 -20.34 8.55 9.41
N ASN A 47 -20.86 8.10 10.53
CA ASN A 47 -20.35 8.44 11.86
C ASN A 47 -20.72 7.36 12.89
N LYS A 48 -20.25 7.55 14.12
CA LYS A 48 -20.38 6.59 15.23
C LYS A 48 -21.82 6.24 15.61
N SER A 49 -22.80 7.08 15.27
CA SER A 49 -24.20 6.87 15.63
C SER A 49 -24.97 6.06 14.60
N ASN A 50 -24.59 6.12 13.32
CA ASN A 50 -25.33 5.51 12.21
C ASN A 50 -24.63 4.31 11.55
N VAL A 51 -23.32 4.13 11.77
CA VAL A 51 -22.61 2.91 11.39
C VAL A 51 -22.89 1.85 12.43
N ASN A 52 -23.92 1.03 12.18
CA ASN A 52 -24.27 -0.13 12.98
C ASN A 52 -25.11 -1.12 12.15
N ASN A 53 -25.24 -2.36 12.60
CA ASN A 53 -25.95 -3.41 11.84
C ASN A 53 -27.45 -3.11 11.58
N ALA A 54 -28.08 -2.21 12.35
CA ALA A 54 -29.46 -1.83 12.13
C ALA A 54 -29.62 -0.87 10.94
N GLN A 55 -28.74 0.13 10.83
CA GLN A 55 -28.87 1.24 9.88
C GLN A 55 -27.90 1.18 8.70
N PHE A 56 -26.78 0.50 8.83
CA PHE A 56 -25.74 0.38 7.82
C PHE A 56 -25.70 -1.05 7.25
N GLY A 57 -25.46 -1.18 5.95
CA GLY A 57 -25.37 -2.49 5.30
C GLY A 57 -25.08 -2.42 3.80
N LEU A 58 -25.11 -3.57 3.14
CA LEU A 58 -24.88 -3.69 1.70
C LEU A 58 -26.01 -3.02 0.92
N LEU A 59 -25.65 -2.10 0.02
CA LEU A 59 -26.61 -1.39 -0.85
C LEU A 59 -26.69 -2.02 -2.23
N ASN A 60 -25.54 -2.29 -2.85
CA ASN A 60 -25.47 -2.86 -4.18
C ASN A 60 -24.14 -3.61 -4.42
N THR A 61 -24.15 -4.38 -5.51
CA THR A 61 -22.96 -5.08 -6.00
C THR A 61 -22.79 -4.87 -7.49
N PHE A 62 -21.54 -4.91 -7.96
CA PHE A 62 -21.20 -4.83 -9.38
C PHE A 62 -20.18 -5.92 -9.72
N ASN A 63 -20.49 -6.77 -10.70
CA ASN A 63 -19.64 -7.89 -11.09
C ASN A 63 -18.67 -7.51 -12.22
N PHE A 64 -17.43 -7.97 -12.12
CA PHE A 64 -16.40 -7.85 -13.14
C PHE A 64 -16.02 -9.23 -13.66
N ASP A 65 -16.04 -9.40 -14.98
CA ASP A 65 -15.48 -10.58 -15.68
C ASP A 65 -13.95 -10.51 -15.79
N ALA A 66 -13.30 -10.19 -14.67
CA ALA A 66 -11.84 -10.13 -14.54
C ALA A 66 -11.47 -10.07 -13.07
N LYS A 67 -10.25 -10.49 -12.76
CA LYS A 67 -9.62 -10.19 -11.48
C LYS A 67 -9.35 -8.68 -11.38
N VAL A 68 -9.61 -8.11 -10.21
CA VAL A 68 -9.30 -6.71 -9.88
C VAL A 68 -8.24 -6.70 -8.78
N GLU A 69 -7.13 -6.02 -9.02
CA GLU A 69 -5.99 -5.88 -8.07
C GLU A 69 -5.81 -4.43 -7.61
N THR A 70 -6.72 -3.54 -8.01
CA THR A 70 -6.60 -2.09 -7.80
C THR A 70 -7.68 -1.57 -6.86
N GLN A 71 -7.31 -0.63 -5.99
CA GLN A 71 -8.28 0.12 -5.20
C GLN A 71 -9.21 0.92 -6.13
N PRO A 72 -10.53 0.89 -5.90
CA PRO A 72 -11.44 1.80 -6.59
C PRO A 72 -11.08 3.26 -6.34
N LEU A 73 -11.25 4.10 -7.37
CA LEU A 73 -11.20 5.56 -7.22
C LEU A 73 -12.62 6.10 -7.19
N VAL A 74 -12.84 7.19 -6.46
CA VAL A 74 -14.14 7.86 -6.36
C VAL A 74 -13.96 9.31 -6.80
N LEU A 75 -14.65 9.71 -7.85
CA LEU A 75 -14.69 11.10 -8.31
C LEU A 75 -16.04 11.70 -7.95
N GLU A 76 -16.03 12.73 -7.10
CA GLU A 76 -17.26 13.41 -6.70
C GLU A 76 -17.95 14.03 -7.93
N LYS A 77 -19.29 13.94 -7.99
CA LYS A 77 -20.10 14.55 -9.07
C LYS A 77 -19.54 14.23 -10.48
N GLY A 78 -18.88 13.09 -10.65
CA GLY A 78 -18.18 12.72 -11.87
C GLY A 78 -19.13 12.51 -13.06
N ILE A 79 -20.37 12.07 -12.80
CA ILE A 79 -21.35 11.77 -13.85
C ILE A 79 -22.78 12.22 -13.48
N ASN A 80 -23.33 13.16 -14.24
CA ASN A 80 -24.70 13.68 -14.05
C ASN A 80 -24.98 14.12 -12.59
N GLY A 81 -23.99 14.75 -11.94
CA GLY A 81 -24.09 15.18 -10.54
C GLY A 81 -23.98 14.07 -9.49
N ASN A 82 -23.80 12.81 -9.89
CA ASN A 82 -23.52 11.69 -9.00
C ASN A 82 -22.02 11.36 -8.99
N ASP A 83 -21.57 10.73 -7.92
CA ASP A 83 -20.21 10.23 -7.84
C ASP A 83 -19.97 9.13 -8.88
N LEU A 84 -18.75 9.11 -9.41
CA LEU A 84 -18.27 8.11 -10.34
C LEU A 84 -17.24 7.23 -9.63
N VAL A 85 -17.49 5.93 -9.60
CA VAL A 85 -16.51 4.93 -9.12
C VAL A 85 -15.77 4.39 -10.34
N ILE A 86 -14.45 4.48 -10.32
CA ILE A 86 -13.59 3.99 -11.40
C ILE A 86 -12.86 2.75 -10.89
N VAL A 87 -13.00 1.64 -11.63
CA VAL A 87 -12.33 0.37 -11.34
C VAL A 87 -11.56 -0.07 -12.56
N THR A 88 -10.33 -0.54 -12.34
CA THR A 88 -9.48 -1.13 -13.36
C THR A 88 -9.29 -2.62 -13.16
N THR A 89 -9.11 -3.36 -14.24
CA THR A 89 -9.05 -4.83 -14.19
C THR A 89 -7.79 -5.39 -14.81
N MET A 90 -7.44 -6.62 -14.41
CA MET A 90 -6.33 -7.38 -14.98
C MET A 90 -6.53 -7.75 -16.46
N LYS A 91 -7.75 -7.61 -17.00
CA LYS A 91 -8.03 -7.70 -18.45
C LYS A 91 -7.85 -6.36 -19.19
N ASN A 92 -7.09 -5.42 -18.61
CA ASN A 92 -6.84 -4.09 -19.18
C ASN A 92 -8.11 -3.27 -19.44
N LYS A 93 -9.14 -3.43 -18.61
CA LYS A 93 -10.37 -2.63 -18.70
C LYS A 93 -10.37 -1.50 -17.67
N VAL A 94 -10.81 -0.32 -18.09
CA VAL A 94 -11.14 0.83 -17.25
C VAL A 94 -12.65 1.01 -17.28
N ILE A 95 -13.30 0.92 -16.12
CA ILE A 95 -14.75 0.88 -16.00
C ILE A 95 -15.19 2.00 -15.07
N GLY A 96 -16.06 2.88 -15.55
CA GLY A 96 -16.73 3.89 -14.75
C GLY A 96 -18.13 3.44 -14.36
N ILE A 97 -18.48 3.56 -13.08
CA ILE A 97 -19.77 3.14 -12.50
C ILE A 97 -20.40 4.33 -11.79
N ASN A 98 -21.66 4.65 -12.11
CA ASN A 98 -22.40 5.67 -11.38
C ASN A 98 -22.72 5.14 -9.97
N ALA A 99 -22.21 5.81 -8.94
CA ALA A 99 -22.34 5.37 -7.56
C ALA A 99 -23.79 5.29 -7.06
N LYS A 100 -24.71 6.07 -7.63
CA LYS A 100 -26.12 6.12 -7.22
C LYS A 100 -26.94 5.05 -7.92
N THR A 101 -26.81 4.94 -9.24
CA THR A 101 -27.63 4.01 -10.04
C THR A 101 -27.02 2.62 -10.19
N ASN A 102 -25.75 2.45 -9.83
CA ASN A 102 -24.95 1.24 -10.03
C ASN A 102 -24.79 0.84 -11.51
N ASN A 103 -25.12 1.74 -12.45
CA ASN A 103 -24.97 1.50 -13.88
C ASN A 103 -23.53 1.76 -14.32
N LYS A 104 -23.02 0.90 -15.20
CA LYS A 104 -21.79 1.15 -15.94
C LYS A 104 -21.98 2.33 -16.88
N VAL A 105 -21.17 3.37 -16.72
CA VAL A 105 -21.18 4.60 -17.51
C VAL A 105 -20.30 4.44 -18.74
N TYR A 106 -19.11 3.86 -18.57
CA TYR A 106 -18.19 3.54 -19.66
C TYR A 106 -17.39 2.27 -19.35
N GLU A 107 -16.88 1.63 -20.39
CA GLU A 107 -15.89 0.56 -20.35
C GLU A 107 -14.91 0.76 -21.49
N LYS A 108 -13.62 0.81 -21.18
CA LYS A 108 -12.55 1.02 -22.16
C LYS A 108 -11.52 -0.08 -22.02
N GLU A 109 -11.23 -0.77 -23.11
CA GLU A 109 -10.18 -1.79 -23.17
C GLU A 109 -8.89 -1.14 -23.70
N LEU A 110 -7.80 -1.23 -22.93
CA LEU A 110 -6.53 -0.57 -23.23
C LEU A 110 -5.61 -1.42 -24.13
N GLY A 111 -5.99 -2.67 -24.39
CA GLY A 111 -5.28 -3.63 -25.22
C GLY A 111 -5.24 -5.03 -24.58
N PRO A 112 -4.79 -6.05 -25.32
CA PRO A 112 -4.73 -7.42 -24.82
C PRO A 112 -3.82 -7.53 -23.57
N PRO A 113 -4.29 -8.14 -22.46
CA PRO A 113 -3.46 -8.41 -21.29
C PRO A 113 -2.48 -9.55 -21.57
N ILE A 114 -1.43 -9.69 -20.76
CA ILE A 114 -0.54 -10.86 -20.80
C ILE A 114 -1.28 -12.07 -20.25
N ASN A 115 -1.22 -13.21 -20.94
CA ASN A 115 -1.91 -14.44 -20.52
C ASN A 115 -0.88 -15.40 -19.91
N THR A 116 -1.15 -15.94 -18.71
CA THR A 116 -0.25 -16.87 -18.01
C THR A 116 -0.45 -18.34 -18.36
N ILE A 117 -1.56 -18.65 -19.04
CA ILE A 117 -2.01 -20.03 -19.33
C ILE A 117 -1.35 -20.58 -20.60
N THR A 118 -0.75 -19.75 -21.47
CA THR A 118 -0.48 -20.16 -22.85
C THR A 118 1.00 -20.20 -23.22
N ARG A 119 1.72 -21.26 -22.83
CA ARG A 119 2.73 -21.80 -23.75
C ARG A 119 2.05 -22.79 -24.71
N LYS A 120 2.50 -22.83 -25.97
CA LYS A 120 2.03 -23.78 -27.01
C LYS A 120 2.17 -25.26 -26.63
N ASP A 121 2.87 -25.58 -25.54
CA ASP A 121 3.10 -26.94 -25.02
C ASP A 121 2.09 -27.35 -23.92
N GLY A 122 1.13 -26.49 -23.57
CA GLY A 122 0.09 -26.80 -22.58
C GLY A 122 0.55 -26.75 -21.12
N LYS A 123 1.73 -26.20 -20.82
CA LYS A 123 2.19 -25.97 -19.44
C LYS A 123 1.96 -24.52 -19.03
N GLU A 124 1.25 -24.31 -17.93
CA GLU A 124 1.12 -22.99 -17.28
C GLU A 124 2.51 -22.46 -16.89
N THR A 125 2.79 -21.19 -17.17
CA THR A 125 4.03 -20.59 -16.70
C THR A 125 3.82 -20.04 -15.30
N GLN A 126 4.39 -20.71 -14.30
CA GLN A 126 4.54 -20.16 -12.94
C GLN A 126 5.51 -18.96 -12.89
N ASP A 127 6.06 -18.53 -14.03
CA ASP A 127 7.05 -17.44 -14.14
C ASP A 127 6.51 -16.09 -13.62
N MET A 128 5.21 -15.84 -13.81
CA MET A 128 4.54 -14.61 -13.40
C MET A 128 3.67 -14.80 -12.17
N ASP A 129 3.05 -15.97 -12.03
CA ASP A 129 2.18 -16.29 -10.91
C ASP A 129 2.52 -17.67 -10.34
N MET A 130 3.38 -17.64 -9.32
CA MET A 130 3.82 -18.84 -8.62
C MET A 130 2.65 -19.66 -8.04
N TRP A 131 1.52 -19.02 -7.75
CA TRP A 131 0.35 -19.66 -7.14
C TRP A 131 -0.80 -19.92 -8.14
N GLY A 132 -0.66 -19.55 -9.42
CA GLY A 132 -1.63 -19.90 -10.48
C GLY A 132 -3.03 -19.26 -10.34
N HIS A 133 -3.20 -18.24 -9.52
CA HIS A 133 -4.50 -17.62 -9.24
C HIS A 133 -4.86 -16.45 -10.19
N THR A 134 -3.99 -16.10 -11.12
CA THR A 134 -4.03 -14.88 -11.93
C THR A 134 -3.93 -15.23 -13.41
N PRO A 135 -5.07 -15.42 -14.09
CA PRO A 135 -5.11 -15.90 -15.48
C PRO A 135 -4.64 -14.85 -16.50
N ASP A 136 -4.94 -13.58 -16.22
CA ASP A 136 -4.59 -12.43 -17.05
C ASP A 136 -3.79 -11.44 -16.22
N TRP A 137 -2.79 -10.80 -16.81
CA TRP A 137 -1.98 -9.75 -16.21
C TRP A 137 -2.01 -8.49 -17.06
N GLY A 138 -2.58 -7.44 -16.47
CA GLY A 138 -2.84 -6.18 -17.14
C GLY A 138 -2.63 -4.99 -16.21
N ILE A 139 -3.72 -4.33 -15.81
CA ILE A 139 -3.68 -3.24 -14.83
C ILE A 139 -3.66 -3.85 -13.42
N SER A 140 -2.49 -3.86 -12.79
CA SER A 140 -2.26 -4.37 -11.42
C SER A 140 -1.96 -3.29 -10.39
N ALA A 141 -1.84 -2.04 -10.84
CA ALA A 141 -1.45 -0.90 -10.02
C ALA A 141 -2.60 0.10 -9.94
N THR A 142 -2.94 0.53 -8.73
CA THR A 142 -4.01 1.52 -8.53
C THR A 142 -3.70 2.79 -9.34
N PRO A 143 -4.56 3.18 -10.30
CA PRO A 143 -4.39 4.39 -11.09
C PRO A 143 -4.40 5.66 -10.22
N ILE A 144 -4.07 6.80 -10.83
CA ILE A 144 -4.19 8.10 -10.18
C ILE A 144 -4.91 9.11 -11.06
N ILE A 145 -5.75 9.94 -10.46
CA ILE A 145 -6.41 11.06 -11.12
C ILE A 145 -5.68 12.36 -10.75
N ASP A 146 -5.26 13.12 -11.76
CA ASP A 146 -4.93 14.53 -11.59
C ASP A 146 -6.22 15.35 -11.70
N PRO A 147 -6.76 15.87 -10.58
CA PRO A 147 -8.01 16.63 -10.58
C PRO A 147 -7.89 17.96 -11.32
N SER A 148 -6.68 18.55 -11.39
CA SER A 148 -6.46 19.84 -12.04
C SER A 148 -6.65 19.78 -13.56
N THR A 149 -6.47 18.59 -14.13
CA THR A 149 -6.61 18.35 -15.57
C THR A 149 -7.72 17.35 -15.91
N ASN A 150 -8.44 16.79 -14.92
CA ASN A 150 -9.38 15.68 -15.11
C ASN A 150 -8.74 14.48 -15.85
N THR A 151 -7.47 14.19 -15.54
CA THR A 151 -6.70 13.14 -16.24
C THR A 151 -6.55 11.93 -15.34
N LEU A 152 -6.99 10.77 -15.81
CA LEU A 152 -6.71 9.47 -15.22
C LEU A 152 -5.46 8.88 -15.89
N PHE A 153 -4.41 8.65 -15.10
CA PHE A 153 -3.20 7.95 -15.52
C PHE A 153 -3.30 6.49 -15.12
N VAL A 154 -3.17 5.59 -16.10
CA VAL A 154 -3.25 4.14 -15.90
C VAL A 154 -2.00 3.49 -16.48
N ALA A 155 -1.33 2.64 -15.70
CA ALA A 155 -0.25 1.82 -16.21
C ALA A 155 -0.74 0.39 -16.42
N ALA A 156 -0.42 -0.20 -17.57
CA ALA A 156 -0.87 -1.54 -17.92
C ALA A 156 0.22 -2.31 -18.66
N TRP A 157 0.32 -3.60 -18.37
CA TRP A 157 0.99 -4.54 -19.26
C TRP A 157 0.12 -4.84 -20.47
N VAL A 158 0.68 -4.72 -21.66
CA VAL A 158 -0.06 -4.93 -22.92
C VAL A 158 0.78 -5.81 -23.85
N GLN A 159 0.19 -6.88 -24.39
CA GLN A 159 0.86 -7.70 -25.41
C GLN A 159 1.15 -6.85 -26.64
N LYS A 160 2.32 -7.05 -27.28
CA LYS A 160 2.63 -6.42 -28.58
C LYS A 160 1.66 -6.89 -29.66
N ASN A 161 1.45 -8.20 -29.72
CA ASN A 161 0.54 -8.88 -30.64
C ASN A 161 -0.28 -9.90 -29.85
N LYS A 162 -1.53 -10.14 -30.26
CA LYS A 162 -2.40 -11.13 -29.61
C LYS A 162 -1.74 -12.52 -29.62
N GLY A 163 -1.55 -13.10 -28.43
CA GLY A 163 -0.92 -14.41 -28.26
C GLY A 163 0.60 -14.40 -28.32
N ASP A 164 1.24 -13.23 -28.25
CA ASP A 164 2.70 -13.10 -28.05
C ASP A 164 3.02 -12.58 -26.64
N ASP A 165 3.17 -13.50 -25.70
CA ASP A 165 3.51 -13.20 -24.29
C ASP A 165 5.02 -13.04 -24.05
N ARG A 166 5.84 -13.10 -25.10
CA ARG A 166 7.31 -12.92 -25.00
C ARG A 166 7.71 -11.45 -24.84
N TYR A 167 6.85 -10.54 -25.30
CA TYR A 167 7.08 -9.10 -25.23
C TYR A 167 6.10 -8.45 -24.25
N ARG A 168 6.61 -8.16 -23.06
CA ARG A 168 5.86 -7.68 -21.90
C ARG A 168 6.21 -6.22 -21.66
N ASP A 169 5.47 -5.34 -22.33
CA ASP A 169 5.68 -3.89 -22.25
C ASP A 169 4.67 -3.24 -21.32
N TYR A 170 5.16 -2.39 -20.42
CA TYR A 170 4.29 -1.43 -19.74
C TYR A 170 4.04 -0.23 -20.64
N LYS A 171 2.80 0.23 -20.63
CA LYS A 171 2.40 1.52 -21.18
C LYS A 171 1.68 2.35 -20.14
N VAL A 172 1.94 3.66 -20.14
CA VAL A 172 1.13 4.66 -19.44
C VAL A 172 0.06 5.17 -20.41
N PHE A 173 -1.20 5.02 -20.01
CA PHE A 173 -2.38 5.52 -20.69
C PHE A 173 -2.84 6.82 -20.02
N ILE A 174 -3.22 7.79 -20.85
CA ILE A 174 -3.63 9.13 -20.44
C ILE A 174 -5.08 9.31 -20.86
N LEU A 175 -5.99 9.21 -19.89
CA LEU A 175 -7.43 9.13 -20.14
C LEU A 175 -8.16 10.29 -19.46
N ASP A 176 -9.35 10.63 -19.94
CA ASP A 176 -10.29 11.47 -19.22
C ASP A 176 -10.92 10.66 -18.09
N ALA A 177 -10.91 11.20 -16.87
CA ALA A 177 -11.41 10.46 -15.70
C ALA A 177 -12.94 10.22 -15.74
N LYS A 178 -13.71 11.07 -16.45
CA LYS A 178 -15.18 11.00 -16.47
C LYS A 178 -15.71 10.14 -17.61
N THR A 179 -14.99 10.06 -18.73
CA THR A 179 -15.44 9.32 -19.92
C THR A 179 -14.59 8.09 -20.23
N GLY A 180 -13.38 8.01 -19.69
CA GLY A 180 -12.37 7.01 -20.04
C GLY A 180 -11.76 7.22 -21.43
N ASP A 181 -12.13 8.28 -22.16
CA ASP A 181 -11.59 8.53 -23.49
C ASP A 181 -10.13 8.95 -23.44
N LYS A 182 -9.39 8.63 -24.50
CA LYS A 182 -7.98 8.97 -24.61
C LYS A 182 -7.78 10.47 -24.72
N LYS A 183 -6.94 11.05 -23.85
CA LYS A 183 -6.49 12.44 -23.93
C LYS A 183 -5.17 12.61 -24.68
N ALA A 184 -4.32 11.57 -24.67
CA ALA A 184 -3.08 11.53 -25.42
C ALA A 184 -2.68 10.08 -25.74
N GLU A 185 -1.83 9.90 -26.75
CA GLU A 185 -1.33 8.55 -27.10
C GLU A 185 -0.57 7.90 -25.93
N PRO A 186 -0.80 6.60 -25.67
CA PRO A 186 -0.09 5.90 -24.61
C PRO A 186 1.42 5.91 -24.82
N VAL A 187 2.18 5.98 -23.73
CA VAL A 187 3.65 6.00 -23.74
C VAL A 187 4.18 4.65 -23.28
N ARG A 188 5.06 4.03 -24.07
CA ARG A 188 5.82 2.85 -23.65
C ARG A 188 6.82 3.25 -22.56
N ILE A 189 6.91 2.44 -21.50
CA ILE A 189 7.92 2.62 -20.46
C ILE A 189 9.17 1.81 -20.82
N PHE A 190 10.25 2.50 -21.13
CA PHE A 190 11.55 1.92 -21.45
C PHE A 190 12.67 2.92 -21.18
N GLY A 191 13.88 2.42 -20.95
CA GLY A 191 15.09 3.24 -20.92
C GLY A 191 16.08 2.85 -19.83
N GLN A 192 17.27 3.42 -19.92
CA GLN A 192 18.32 3.24 -18.92
C GLN A 192 18.07 4.14 -17.71
N SER A 193 18.40 3.61 -16.53
CA SER A 193 18.46 4.40 -15.30
C SER A 193 19.54 5.48 -15.38
N GLN A 194 19.32 6.58 -14.66
CA GLN A 194 20.22 7.74 -14.66
C GLN A 194 21.43 7.56 -13.73
N GLU A 195 21.43 6.53 -12.86
CA GLU A 195 22.58 6.16 -12.04
C GLU A 195 23.69 5.45 -12.86
N GLY A 196 23.40 4.99 -14.09
CA GLY A 196 24.36 4.34 -14.99
C GLY A 196 24.43 2.81 -14.84
N ASN A 197 25.61 2.23 -15.10
CA ASN A 197 25.96 0.81 -14.88
C ASN A 197 25.05 -0.23 -15.57
N ASP A 198 24.53 0.11 -16.75
CA ASP A 198 23.68 -0.81 -17.54
C ASP A 198 22.44 -1.35 -16.78
N CYS A 199 21.93 -0.62 -15.79
CA CYS A 199 20.62 -0.92 -15.21
C CYS A 199 19.50 -0.36 -16.12
N TRP A 200 18.84 -1.25 -16.86
CA TRP A 200 17.80 -0.94 -17.83
C TRP A 200 16.41 -1.34 -17.36
N PHE A 201 15.44 -0.43 -17.50
CA PHE A 201 14.02 -0.79 -17.47
C PHE A 201 13.57 -1.14 -18.88
N ASN A 202 13.33 -2.42 -19.14
CA ASN A 202 13.11 -2.97 -20.49
C ASN A 202 14.29 -2.67 -21.45
N ASP A 203 15.03 -3.71 -21.86
CA ASP A 203 16.19 -3.56 -22.75
C ASP A 203 15.81 -2.90 -24.09
N ALA A 204 16.60 -1.91 -24.51
CA ALA A 204 16.48 -1.20 -25.79
C ALA A 204 16.63 -2.14 -27.00
N ASN A 205 17.34 -3.26 -26.86
CA ASN A 205 17.56 -4.25 -27.92
C ASN A 205 16.46 -5.30 -28.05
N ALA A 206 15.39 -5.23 -27.24
CA ALA A 206 14.19 -6.00 -27.45
C ALA A 206 13.40 -5.45 -28.66
N VAL A 207 13.96 -5.64 -29.84
CA VAL A 207 13.39 -5.38 -31.16
C VAL A 207 13.31 -6.68 -31.95
N ASP A 208 12.40 -6.73 -32.93
CA ASP A 208 12.00 -7.94 -33.63
C ASP A 208 13.18 -8.83 -34.06
N GLY A 209 13.12 -10.12 -33.70
CA GLY A 209 14.03 -11.14 -34.20
C GLY A 209 15.22 -11.51 -33.31
N GLN A 210 15.46 -10.82 -32.19
CA GLN A 210 16.46 -11.25 -31.19
C GLN A 210 15.76 -11.75 -29.92
N GLY A 211 16.03 -13.02 -29.59
CA GLY A 211 15.03 -13.91 -29.00
C GLY A 211 14.74 -13.84 -27.51
N LYS A 212 15.09 -12.80 -26.75
CA LYS A 212 14.83 -12.80 -25.29
C LYS A 212 14.67 -11.38 -24.70
N GLN A 213 13.52 -11.11 -24.08
CA GLN A 213 13.39 -10.09 -23.02
C GLN A 213 13.80 -10.77 -21.71
N TYR A 214 14.91 -10.34 -21.11
CA TYR A 214 15.53 -11.04 -19.97
C TYR A 214 14.98 -10.63 -18.60
N THR A 215 14.33 -9.46 -18.50
CA THR A 215 13.88 -8.89 -17.22
C THR A 215 12.57 -8.13 -17.39
N TYR A 216 11.58 -8.37 -16.53
CA TYR A 216 10.30 -7.65 -16.51
C TYR A 216 9.89 -7.35 -15.06
N PRO A 217 10.13 -6.12 -14.56
CA PRO A 217 9.69 -5.71 -13.22
C PRO A 217 8.15 -5.75 -13.09
N LYS A 218 7.61 -5.98 -11.89
CA LYS A 218 6.16 -6.00 -11.65
C LYS A 218 5.69 -4.68 -11.07
N LEU A 219 4.71 -4.02 -11.69
CA LEU A 219 4.07 -2.83 -11.13
C LEU A 219 2.90 -3.24 -10.24
N ARG A 220 3.13 -3.35 -8.93
CA ARG A 220 2.06 -3.59 -7.95
C ARG A 220 1.77 -2.37 -7.09
N ALA A 221 2.79 -1.55 -6.80
CA ALA A 221 2.60 -0.28 -6.12
C ALA A 221 1.67 0.64 -6.93
N GLY A 222 0.79 1.37 -6.25
CA GLY A 222 -0.07 2.36 -6.89
C GLY A 222 0.71 3.54 -7.46
N LEU A 223 0.08 4.29 -8.37
CA LEU A 223 0.69 5.48 -8.97
C LEU A 223 0.60 6.67 -8.01
N ALA A 224 1.57 7.59 -8.09
CA ALA A 224 1.61 8.81 -7.29
C ALA A 224 1.87 10.05 -8.16
N LEU A 225 1.50 11.23 -7.65
CA LEU A 225 1.77 12.52 -8.29
C LEU A 225 2.59 13.39 -7.34
N THR A 226 3.63 14.03 -7.85
CA THR A 226 4.33 15.10 -7.13
C THR A 226 3.60 16.43 -7.33
N GLY A 227 3.77 17.36 -6.38
CA GLY A 227 3.23 18.72 -6.48
C GLY A 227 3.76 19.52 -7.67
N ASN A 228 4.93 19.14 -8.20
CA ASN A 228 5.56 19.74 -9.38
C ASN A 228 5.38 18.88 -10.66
N LYS A 229 4.23 18.19 -10.79
CA LYS A 229 3.75 17.56 -12.05
C LYS A 229 4.47 16.29 -12.50
N GLY A 230 5.18 15.60 -11.60
CA GLY A 230 5.74 14.27 -11.83
C GLY A 230 4.72 13.16 -11.58
N LEU A 231 4.52 12.28 -12.57
CA LEU A 231 3.79 11.02 -12.42
C LEU A 231 4.78 9.91 -12.06
N VAL A 232 4.63 9.34 -10.87
CA VAL A 232 5.57 8.37 -10.29
C VAL A 232 4.99 6.95 -10.35
N LEU A 233 5.82 6.02 -10.80
CA LEU A 233 5.57 4.58 -10.84
C LEU A 233 6.72 3.86 -10.13
N ALA A 234 6.44 2.90 -9.27
CA ALA A 234 7.45 2.15 -8.54
C ALA A 234 7.29 0.64 -8.74
N PHE A 235 8.34 -0.03 -9.20
CA PHE A 235 8.30 -1.41 -9.66
C PHE A 235 9.01 -2.35 -8.70
N ALA A 236 8.40 -3.50 -8.47
CA ALA A 236 9.01 -4.64 -7.81
C ALA A 236 9.98 -5.37 -8.74
N ALA A 237 11.07 -5.86 -8.17
CA ALA A 237 11.93 -6.84 -8.80
C ALA A 237 11.14 -8.14 -9.01
N ASN A 238 11.21 -8.73 -10.19
CA ASN A 238 10.56 -10.01 -10.46
C ASN A 238 11.53 -11.16 -10.17
N GLY A 239 11.70 -11.47 -8.89
CA GLY A 239 12.62 -12.48 -8.36
C GLY A 239 13.61 -11.89 -7.37
N GLU A 240 14.03 -12.71 -6.42
CA GLU A 240 14.94 -12.36 -5.32
C GLU A 240 16.20 -13.24 -5.33
N HIS A 241 16.57 -13.78 -6.49
CA HIS A 241 17.81 -14.51 -6.71
C HIS A 241 18.38 -14.17 -8.11
N PRO A 242 19.71 -14.11 -8.27
CA PRO A 242 20.31 -14.08 -9.59
C PRO A 242 20.15 -15.48 -10.18
N ASN A 243 19.64 -15.59 -11.40
CA ASN A 243 19.43 -16.84 -12.14
C ASN A 243 18.15 -17.64 -11.83
N ASP A 244 17.22 -17.11 -11.04
CA ASP A 244 16.05 -17.86 -10.60
C ASP A 244 15.15 -18.39 -11.75
N ASP A 245 15.29 -17.88 -12.99
CA ASP A 245 14.79 -18.57 -14.22
C ASP A 245 15.44 -18.05 -15.53
N LYS A 246 16.77 -18.06 -15.69
CA LYS A 246 17.43 -17.46 -16.89
C LYS A 246 17.18 -15.93 -17.04
N ARG A 247 16.89 -15.27 -15.93
CA ARG A 247 16.60 -13.83 -15.82
C ARG A 247 17.90 -13.08 -15.49
N ASP A 248 18.31 -12.15 -16.34
CA ASP A 248 19.49 -11.31 -16.09
C ASP A 248 19.08 -10.17 -15.14
N ASN A 249 19.64 -10.20 -13.93
CA ASN A 249 19.66 -9.15 -12.89
C ASN A 249 18.29 -8.50 -12.56
N PRO A 250 17.45 -9.09 -11.68
CA PRO A 250 16.17 -8.47 -11.31
C PRO A 250 16.40 -7.19 -10.48
N HIS A 251 15.73 -6.09 -10.81
CA HIS A 251 15.87 -4.81 -10.12
C HIS A 251 14.52 -4.17 -9.78
N GLY A 252 14.47 -3.40 -8.69
CA GLY A 252 13.43 -2.42 -8.44
C GLY A 252 13.69 -1.10 -9.15
N PHE A 253 12.63 -0.38 -9.50
CA PHE A 253 12.74 0.90 -10.21
C PHE A 253 11.76 1.94 -9.67
N VAL A 254 12.18 3.20 -9.64
CA VAL A 254 11.27 4.35 -9.60
C VAL A 254 11.34 5.07 -10.94
N ILE A 255 10.20 5.28 -11.57
CA ILE A 255 10.08 5.92 -12.88
C ILE A 255 9.16 7.12 -12.74
N ALA A 256 9.57 8.27 -13.28
CA ALA A 256 8.78 9.49 -13.23
C ALA A 256 8.66 10.18 -14.59
N TYR A 257 7.44 10.52 -14.99
CA TYR A 257 7.15 11.30 -16.20
C TYR A 257 6.69 12.71 -15.86
N ASP A 258 7.00 13.68 -16.72
CA ASP A 258 6.36 14.99 -16.64
C ASP A 258 4.94 14.90 -17.23
N THR A 259 3.92 15.07 -16.39
CA THR A 259 2.51 14.96 -16.81
C THR A 259 2.14 15.95 -17.91
N ARG A 260 2.83 17.09 -18.00
CA ARG A 260 2.62 18.08 -19.06
C ARG A 260 3.08 17.54 -20.40
N ALA A 261 4.22 16.85 -20.44
CA ALA A 261 4.71 16.19 -21.64
C ALA A 261 3.79 15.04 -22.07
N LEU A 262 3.29 14.27 -21.11
CA LEU A 262 2.30 13.22 -21.38
C LEU A 262 1.00 13.77 -22.00
N LEU A 263 0.66 15.01 -21.69
CA LEU A 263 -0.46 15.76 -22.29
C LEU A 263 -0.06 16.58 -23.53
N ASN A 264 1.11 16.32 -24.13
CA ASN A 264 1.63 16.99 -25.33
C ASN A 264 1.85 18.51 -25.19
N GLN A 265 2.07 19.01 -23.98
CA GLN A 265 2.48 20.41 -23.83
C GLN A 265 3.89 20.61 -24.40
N GLN A 266 4.07 21.67 -25.20
CA GLN A 266 5.35 21.99 -25.81
C GLN A 266 6.40 22.35 -24.75
N GLY A 267 7.67 22.05 -25.04
CA GLY A 267 8.79 22.38 -24.16
C GLY A 267 9.07 21.36 -23.04
N PHE A 268 8.31 20.27 -22.97
CA PHE A 268 8.54 19.17 -22.02
C PHE A 268 8.87 17.85 -22.73
N SER A 269 9.81 17.07 -22.19
CA SER A 269 10.20 15.77 -22.73
C SER A 269 9.24 14.66 -22.33
N ARG A 270 8.91 13.78 -23.27
CA ARG A 270 8.13 12.55 -23.03
C ARG A 270 8.99 11.39 -22.50
N ASP A 271 10.30 11.57 -22.40
CA ASP A 271 11.19 10.59 -21.79
C ASP A 271 10.98 10.53 -20.27
N PRO A 272 11.02 9.34 -19.65
CA PRO A 272 10.91 9.21 -18.20
C PRO A 272 12.23 9.46 -17.49
N ALA A 273 12.21 10.04 -16.29
CA ALA A 273 13.28 9.86 -15.32
C ALA A 273 13.23 8.41 -14.79
N ILE A 274 14.38 7.75 -14.63
CA ILE A 274 14.46 6.35 -14.19
C ILE A 274 15.56 6.23 -13.13
N PHE A 275 15.18 5.77 -11.95
CA PHE A 275 16.05 5.40 -10.84
C PHE A 275 16.00 3.88 -10.64
N CYS A 276 17.15 3.25 -10.53
CA CYS A 276 17.30 1.80 -10.29
C CYS A 276 17.78 1.59 -8.85
N THR A 277 17.09 0.75 -8.08
CA THR A 277 17.37 0.60 -6.64
C THR A 277 18.66 -0.17 -6.36
N THR A 278 19.13 -0.97 -7.31
CA THR A 278 20.31 -1.84 -7.18
C THR A 278 21.21 -1.70 -8.41
N ALA A 279 21.56 -0.46 -8.74
CA ALA A 279 22.24 -0.14 -9.98
C ALA A 279 23.69 -0.64 -10.07
N PHE A 280 24.34 -1.05 -8.97
CA PHE A 280 25.78 -1.33 -8.94
C PHE A 280 26.11 -2.80 -8.66
N ASN A 281 26.08 -3.65 -9.70
CA ASN A 281 26.44 -5.08 -9.58
C ASN A 281 25.61 -5.86 -8.53
N SER A 282 24.41 -5.40 -8.22
CA SER A 282 23.49 -6.04 -7.28
C SER A 282 22.13 -6.33 -7.93
N TRP A 283 21.18 -6.90 -7.17
CA TRP A 283 19.86 -7.27 -7.64
C TRP A 283 18.83 -7.25 -6.49
N GLY A 284 17.56 -7.32 -6.82
CA GLY A 284 16.42 -7.21 -5.90
C GLY A 284 16.08 -5.74 -5.63
N GLY A 285 15.73 -5.41 -4.38
CA GLY A 285 15.34 -4.05 -4.00
C GLY A 285 14.03 -3.62 -4.63
N GLY A 286 13.12 -4.58 -4.82
CA GLY A 286 11.81 -4.33 -5.40
C GLY A 286 10.97 -3.37 -4.56
N ILE A 287 10.07 -2.62 -5.19
CA ILE A 287 9.12 -1.75 -4.50
C ILE A 287 7.71 -2.33 -4.67
N TRP A 288 7.28 -3.14 -3.70
CA TRP A 288 5.97 -3.81 -3.70
C TRP A 288 4.91 -3.05 -2.89
N GLN A 289 5.26 -2.62 -1.67
CA GLN A 289 4.45 -1.78 -0.78
C GLN A 289 3.02 -2.29 -0.50
N ALA A 290 2.75 -3.59 -0.58
CA ALA A 290 1.39 -4.15 -0.50
C ALA A 290 0.38 -3.38 -1.38
N GLY A 291 0.79 -3.01 -2.59
CA GLY A 291 -0.04 -2.23 -3.51
C GLY A 291 -0.31 -0.77 -3.10
N GLY A 292 0.31 -0.29 -2.02
CA GLY A 292 0.43 1.12 -1.66
C GLY A 292 1.19 1.91 -2.73
N ALA A 293 0.94 3.21 -2.83
CA ALA A 293 1.64 4.09 -3.75
C ALA A 293 2.82 4.80 -3.05
N PRO A 294 3.87 5.26 -3.77
CA PRO A 294 4.90 6.12 -3.20
C PRO A 294 4.31 7.32 -2.46
N VAL A 295 4.92 7.72 -1.34
CA VAL A 295 4.57 8.98 -0.67
C VAL A 295 5.17 10.12 -1.48
N THR A 296 4.42 11.22 -1.63
CA THR A 296 4.93 12.46 -2.25
C THR A 296 4.67 13.67 -1.36
N GLU A 297 5.60 14.61 -1.32
CA GLU A 297 5.43 15.90 -0.64
C GLU A 297 6.19 16.98 -1.44
N GLY A 298 5.46 17.91 -2.06
CA GLY A 298 6.08 18.85 -2.99
C GLY A 298 6.75 18.11 -4.16
N ASP A 299 8.06 18.28 -4.31
CA ASP A 299 8.89 17.59 -5.31
C ASP A 299 9.55 16.31 -4.78
N MET A 300 9.35 15.96 -3.50
CA MET A 300 9.94 14.78 -2.87
C MET A 300 9.08 13.54 -3.07
N ILE A 301 9.76 12.40 -3.17
CA ILE A 301 9.20 11.06 -3.31
C ILE A 301 9.87 10.15 -2.29
N TYR A 302 9.09 9.34 -1.59
CA TYR A 302 9.60 8.35 -0.65
C TYR A 302 9.09 6.95 -1.01
N VAL A 303 10.01 6.00 -1.07
CA VAL A 303 9.74 4.59 -1.37
C VAL A 303 10.54 3.69 -0.42
N ALA A 304 9.96 2.54 -0.08
CA ALA A 304 10.65 1.50 0.66
C ALA A 304 10.92 0.29 -0.24
N THR A 305 12.15 -0.23 -0.19
CA THR A 305 12.58 -1.39 -0.96
C THR A 305 12.57 -2.67 -0.14
N SER A 306 12.50 -3.78 -0.87
CA SER A 306 12.38 -5.16 -0.37
C SER A 306 13.71 -5.93 -0.48
N ASN A 307 13.62 -7.25 -0.29
CA ASN A 307 14.73 -8.20 -0.30
C ASN A 307 15.64 -8.02 -1.53
N GLY A 308 16.92 -8.31 -1.35
CA GLY A 308 17.90 -8.33 -2.43
C GLY A 308 19.30 -8.03 -1.92
N THR A 309 20.33 -8.30 -2.73
CA THR A 309 21.70 -8.05 -2.30
C THR A 309 21.98 -6.54 -2.17
N SER A 310 22.79 -6.19 -1.18
CA SER A 310 23.23 -4.82 -0.95
C SER A 310 24.76 -4.73 -0.88
N ASN A 311 25.27 -3.53 -1.11
CA ASN A 311 26.63 -3.14 -0.77
C ASN A 311 26.63 -2.24 0.48
N ASN A 312 27.81 -1.94 1.02
CA ASN A 312 27.92 -0.87 2.01
C ASN A 312 27.78 0.48 1.30
N GLY A 313 27.10 1.45 1.92
CA GLY A 313 26.89 2.78 1.36
C GLY A 313 25.60 2.94 0.55
N GLY A 314 25.55 3.93 -0.34
CA GLY A 314 24.29 4.44 -0.90
C GLY A 314 23.95 4.00 -2.32
N ASP A 315 24.69 3.06 -2.90
CA ASP A 315 24.57 2.73 -4.33
C ASP A 315 23.54 1.63 -4.59
N ASP A 316 23.57 0.54 -3.82
CA ASP A 316 22.56 -0.53 -3.88
C ASP A 316 21.68 -0.48 -2.64
N LEU A 317 20.41 -0.11 -2.81
CA LEU A 317 19.47 0.25 -1.76
C LEU A 317 18.35 -0.80 -1.64
N THR A 318 18.70 -2.04 -1.36
CA THR A 318 17.74 -3.06 -0.89
C THR A 318 17.42 -2.84 0.59
N GLU A 319 16.27 -3.31 1.07
CA GLU A 319 15.88 -3.16 2.49
C GLU A 319 16.00 -1.71 3.02
N SER A 320 15.64 -0.74 2.18
CA SER A 320 15.96 0.69 2.37
C SER A 320 14.74 1.59 2.29
N MET A 321 14.75 2.67 3.06
CA MET A 321 13.97 3.87 2.77
C MET A 321 14.77 4.76 1.83
N ILE A 322 14.18 5.17 0.71
CA ILE A 322 14.82 6.03 -0.29
C ILE A 322 14.02 7.32 -0.44
N LYS A 323 14.72 8.46 -0.38
CA LYS A 323 14.18 9.79 -0.65
C LYS A 323 14.72 10.34 -1.96
N LEU A 324 13.84 10.48 -2.93
CA LEU A 324 14.14 11.06 -4.24
C LEU A 324 13.51 12.45 -4.36
N ARG A 325 14.13 13.33 -5.14
CA ARG A 325 13.54 14.58 -5.63
C ARG A 325 13.27 14.47 -7.12
N TYR A 326 12.05 14.80 -7.53
CA TYR A 326 11.68 14.90 -8.94
C TYR A 326 12.05 16.27 -9.51
N LEU A 327 12.96 16.28 -10.47
CA LEU A 327 13.31 17.45 -11.26
C LEU A 327 12.54 17.39 -12.59
N PRO A 328 11.58 18.30 -12.83
CA PRO A 328 10.74 18.25 -14.02
C PRO A 328 11.52 18.59 -15.29
N SER A 329 10.90 18.35 -16.44
CA SER A 329 11.52 18.70 -17.72
C SER A 329 11.71 20.21 -17.86
N LEU A 330 12.91 20.62 -18.29
CA LEU A 330 13.28 22.01 -18.55
C LEU A 330 13.80 22.14 -19.99
N SER A 331 13.17 23.01 -20.79
CA SER A 331 13.57 23.26 -22.18
C SER A 331 13.69 22.00 -23.04
N GLY A 332 12.75 21.07 -22.89
CA GLY A 332 12.69 19.81 -23.63
C GLY A 332 13.68 18.74 -23.16
N LYS A 333 14.45 18.98 -22.10
CA LYS A 333 15.34 17.97 -21.51
C LYS A 333 14.55 16.90 -20.77
N ARG A 334 15.06 15.67 -20.77
CA ARG A 334 14.56 14.56 -19.95
C ARG A 334 14.50 14.99 -18.47
N PRO A 335 13.42 14.69 -17.72
CA PRO A 335 13.37 14.93 -16.28
C PRO A 335 14.37 14.03 -15.52
N GLU A 336 14.60 14.31 -14.24
CA GLU A 336 15.54 13.56 -13.41
C GLU A 336 14.93 13.16 -12.07
N LEU A 337 15.38 12.03 -11.53
CA LEU A 337 15.13 11.61 -10.16
C LEU A 337 16.45 11.71 -9.40
N GLN A 338 16.58 12.73 -8.57
CA GLN A 338 17.78 12.93 -7.76
C GLN A 338 17.63 12.16 -6.43
N LYS A 339 18.52 11.21 -6.16
CA LYS A 339 18.65 10.61 -4.83
C LYS A 339 19.14 11.66 -3.84
N THR A 340 18.32 12.02 -2.87
CA THR A 340 18.63 13.07 -1.88
C THR A 340 19.02 12.50 -0.53
N ASP A 341 18.39 11.39 -0.13
CA ASP A 341 18.65 10.75 1.15
C ASP A 341 18.22 9.28 1.16
N TRP A 342 18.74 8.50 2.10
CA TRP A 342 18.42 7.08 2.23
C TRP A 342 18.77 6.55 3.64
N TYR A 343 18.07 5.50 4.05
CA TYR A 343 18.33 4.71 5.25
C TYR A 343 18.24 3.23 4.91
N LYS A 344 19.21 2.41 5.33
CA LYS A 344 19.17 0.95 5.23
C LYS A 344 18.75 0.35 6.56
N ALA A 345 17.64 -0.39 6.55
CA ALA A 345 17.16 -1.09 7.74
C ALA A 345 17.93 -2.40 7.98
N PHE A 346 18.21 -3.13 6.90
CA PHE A 346 18.92 -4.41 6.92
C PHE A 346 20.02 -4.45 5.85
N LEU A 347 21.05 -5.29 6.04
CA LEU A 347 22.07 -5.58 5.03
C LEU A 347 22.01 -7.07 4.65
N ASP A 348 21.57 -7.33 3.43
CA ASP A 348 21.66 -8.62 2.75
C ASP A 348 23.01 -8.66 1.99
N GLU A 349 24.08 -9.10 2.66
CA GLU A 349 25.43 -8.97 2.11
C GLU A 349 25.74 -9.97 0.98
N ARG A 350 26.51 -9.49 -0.02
CA ARG A 350 27.22 -10.31 -1.00
C ARG A 350 28.43 -10.94 -0.32
N THR A 351 28.35 -12.21 0.07
CA THR A 351 29.51 -12.90 0.68
C THR A 351 30.64 -13.02 -0.35
N SER A 352 31.62 -12.11 -0.28
CA SER A 352 32.93 -12.39 -0.87
C SER A 352 33.61 -13.49 -0.05
N GLY A 353 34.48 -14.29 -0.65
CA GLY A 353 35.10 -15.48 -0.06
C GLY A 353 36.01 -15.26 1.17
N ALA A 354 35.86 -14.16 1.90
CA ALA A 354 36.60 -13.79 3.10
C ALA A 354 35.73 -13.75 4.38
N GLY A 355 34.53 -14.33 4.37
CA GLY A 355 33.62 -14.20 5.52
C GLY A 355 33.14 -12.75 5.71
N CYS A 356 32.25 -12.54 6.68
CA CYS A 356 31.73 -11.22 7.01
C CYS A 356 32.86 -10.17 7.09
N LEU A 357 32.66 -8.99 6.51
CA LEU A 357 33.62 -7.88 6.63
C LEU A 357 33.74 -7.37 8.07
N TRP A 358 32.86 -7.82 8.97
CA TRP A 358 32.89 -7.58 10.41
C TRP A 358 33.25 -8.88 11.15
N GLN A 359 34.35 -8.85 11.91
CA GLN A 359 34.79 -9.98 12.74
C GLN A 359 34.03 -10.08 14.08
N ASP A 360 33.09 -9.17 14.34
CA ASP A 360 32.35 -9.10 15.59
C ASP A 360 30.84 -9.22 15.37
N ASN A 361 30.21 -10.23 16.00
CA ASN A 361 28.75 -10.36 16.10
C ASN A 361 28.11 -9.23 16.97
N THR A 362 28.84 -8.15 17.25
CA THR A 362 28.41 -7.04 18.10
C THR A 362 28.14 -5.74 17.33
N SER A 363 28.49 -5.66 16.03
CA SER A 363 28.08 -4.56 15.17
C SER A 363 26.65 -4.77 14.66
N GLU A 364 25.79 -3.77 14.87
CA GLU A 364 24.32 -3.82 14.77
C GLU A 364 23.75 -4.06 13.36
N VAL A 365 24.60 -4.05 12.34
CA VAL A 365 24.21 -4.43 10.99
C VAL A 365 24.68 -5.87 10.78
N SER A 366 23.78 -6.79 11.11
CA SER A 366 24.12 -8.20 11.22
C SER A 366 24.34 -8.83 9.85
N CYS A 367 25.61 -9.02 9.45
CA CYS A 367 26.01 -9.99 8.43
C CYS A 367 25.48 -11.41 8.76
N GLY A 368 25.15 -11.69 10.03
CA GLY A 368 24.64 -12.96 10.52
C GLY A 368 23.17 -13.27 10.22
N ARG A 369 22.47 -12.50 9.35
CA ARG A 369 21.07 -12.76 8.98
C ARG A 369 20.89 -13.40 7.59
N ALA A 370 21.94 -13.48 6.80
CA ALA A 370 21.98 -14.32 5.59
C ALA A 370 22.64 -15.65 5.96
N VAL A 371 21.83 -16.69 6.22
CA VAL A 371 22.38 -18.05 6.24
C VAL A 371 22.75 -18.38 4.79
N PRO A 372 24.00 -18.75 4.48
CA PRO A 372 24.31 -19.26 3.15
C PRO A 372 23.44 -20.50 2.94
N PRO A 373 22.56 -20.52 1.93
CA PRO A 373 21.74 -21.69 1.68
C PRO A 373 22.65 -22.90 1.44
N PRO A 374 22.22 -24.11 1.84
CA PRO A 374 22.99 -25.31 1.54
C PRO A 374 23.26 -25.38 0.03
N PRO A 375 24.45 -25.85 -0.38
CA PRO A 375 24.79 -25.94 -1.79
C PRO A 375 23.72 -26.75 -2.54
N GLY A 376 23.41 -26.33 -3.76
CA GLY A 376 22.45 -27.05 -4.60
C GLY A 376 22.89 -28.50 -4.86
N PRO A 377 22.04 -29.33 -5.49
CA PRO A 377 22.32 -30.74 -5.78
C PRO A 377 23.66 -30.99 -6.49
N ASN A 378 24.21 -29.95 -7.13
CA ASN A 378 25.45 -29.97 -7.91
C ASN A 378 26.62 -29.21 -7.23
N GLY A 379 26.52 -28.83 -5.96
CA GLY A 379 27.57 -28.10 -5.25
C GLY A 379 27.64 -26.60 -5.53
N GLU A 380 26.68 -26.03 -6.26
CA GLU A 380 26.62 -24.58 -6.52
C GLU A 380 26.12 -23.83 -5.28
N PHE A 381 26.86 -22.80 -4.86
CA PHE A 381 26.41 -21.84 -3.86
C PHE A 381 25.27 -21.00 -4.45
N ARG A 382 24.07 -21.08 -3.87
CA ARG A 382 22.96 -20.21 -4.28
C ARG A 382 23.17 -18.83 -3.66
N LEU A 383 23.41 -17.82 -4.48
CA LEU A 383 23.38 -16.42 -4.05
C LEU A 383 21.91 -16.07 -3.78
N ARG A 384 21.47 -16.14 -2.52
CA ARG A 384 20.11 -15.77 -2.11
C ARG A 384 20.13 -14.47 -1.31
N ALA A 385 19.03 -13.73 -1.36
CA ALA A 385 18.79 -12.62 -0.45
C ALA A 385 18.67 -13.23 0.96
N GLY A 386 18.73 -12.40 1.99
CA GLY A 386 18.50 -12.89 3.36
C GLY A 386 17.11 -13.49 3.53
N THR A 387 16.76 -13.82 4.77
CA THR A 387 15.37 -14.18 5.14
C THR A 387 14.37 -13.14 4.61
N ASP A 388 13.13 -13.52 4.32
CA ASP A 388 12.07 -12.65 3.78
C ASP A 388 11.64 -11.52 4.74
N TRP A 389 12.49 -10.47 4.84
CA TRP A 389 12.34 -9.34 5.77
C TRP A 389 11.49 -8.21 5.21
N ASP A 390 11.54 -7.99 3.89
CA ASP A 390 10.84 -6.96 3.14
C ASP A 390 10.53 -5.70 3.94
N PHE A 391 11.54 -4.84 4.12
CA PHE A 391 11.37 -3.53 4.74
C PHE A 391 10.23 -2.74 4.05
N GLY A 392 10.09 -2.91 2.74
CA GLY A 392 9.02 -2.34 1.92
C GLY A 392 7.64 -3.03 1.97
N SER A 393 7.32 -3.89 2.95
CA SER A 393 6.08 -4.69 2.95
C SER A 393 4.77 -3.90 3.02
N SER A 394 4.70 -2.78 3.75
CA SER A 394 3.48 -1.96 3.86
C SER A 394 3.49 -0.66 3.03
N GLY A 395 4.67 -0.23 2.58
CA GLY A 395 4.93 1.11 2.05
C GLY A 395 4.94 2.22 3.12
N PRO A 396 5.62 3.35 2.86
CA PRO A 396 5.72 4.42 3.84
C PRO A 396 4.41 5.19 4.02
N LEU A 397 4.23 5.72 5.23
CA LEU A 397 3.20 6.69 5.60
C LEU A 397 3.90 7.94 6.16
N LEU A 398 3.66 9.11 5.57
CA LEU A 398 4.17 10.39 6.09
C LEU A 398 3.12 11.02 6.99
N ILE A 399 3.51 11.43 8.19
CA ILE A 399 2.63 12.20 9.07
C ILE A 399 2.56 13.63 8.54
N PRO A 400 1.37 14.10 8.11
CA PRO A 400 1.24 15.41 7.48
C PRO A 400 1.65 16.54 8.42
N GLY A 401 2.42 17.50 7.91
CA GLY A 401 2.89 18.65 8.69
C GLY A 401 4.00 18.33 9.70
N SER A 402 4.62 17.15 9.62
CA SER A 402 5.79 16.80 10.43
C SER A 402 6.89 16.12 9.63
N ASP A 403 8.02 15.88 10.28
CA ASP A 403 9.20 15.26 9.67
C ASP A 403 9.22 13.73 9.82
N VAL A 404 8.08 13.11 10.10
CA VAL A 404 8.03 11.71 10.56
C VAL A 404 7.42 10.81 9.50
N LEU A 405 8.22 9.86 9.04
CA LEU A 405 7.79 8.74 8.20
C LEU A 405 7.63 7.49 9.05
N LEU A 406 6.52 6.78 8.86
CA LEU A 406 6.27 5.47 9.44
C LEU A 406 6.40 4.40 8.37
N GLN A 407 7.16 3.34 8.65
CA GLN A 407 7.34 2.20 7.77
C GLN A 407 7.05 0.91 8.53
N GLY A 408 5.98 0.20 8.16
CA GLY A 408 5.69 -1.14 8.66
C GLY A 408 6.39 -2.21 7.82
N THR A 409 6.90 -3.24 8.47
CA THR A 409 7.85 -4.23 7.94
C THR A 409 7.40 -5.66 8.24
N LYS A 410 7.98 -6.69 7.60
CA LYS A 410 7.62 -8.10 7.90
C LYS A 410 8.04 -8.54 9.30
N ASP A 411 9.04 -7.88 9.89
CA ASP A 411 9.39 -8.12 11.28
C ASP A 411 8.31 -7.70 12.31
N GLY A 412 7.16 -7.18 11.88
CA GLY A 412 6.04 -6.77 12.74
C GLY A 412 6.28 -5.46 13.50
N ILE A 413 7.29 -4.70 13.08
CA ILE A 413 7.69 -3.43 13.68
C ILE A 413 7.25 -2.26 12.78
N ILE A 414 7.00 -1.11 13.40
CA ILE A 414 6.81 0.17 12.73
C ILE A 414 8.03 1.03 13.02
N TYR A 415 8.80 1.29 11.99
CA TYR A 415 9.96 2.16 12.02
C TYR A 415 9.51 3.62 11.89
N ALA A 416 9.98 4.48 12.78
CA ALA A 416 9.75 5.91 12.72
C ALA A 416 11.04 6.60 12.27
N LEU A 417 11.04 7.13 11.05
CA LEU A 417 12.19 7.75 10.40
C LEU A 417 12.01 9.27 10.32
N ASP A 418 13.11 10.01 10.37
CA ASP A 418 13.12 11.44 10.13
C ASP A 418 13.30 11.70 8.63
N LYS A 419 12.27 12.25 7.97
CA LYS A 419 12.29 12.52 6.52
C LYS A 419 13.30 13.60 6.13
N THR A 420 13.77 14.42 7.08
CA THR A 420 14.74 15.49 6.84
C THR A 420 16.18 15.03 6.99
N ASP A 421 16.40 13.89 7.64
CA ASP A 421 17.71 13.30 7.90
C ASP A 421 17.56 11.77 8.03
N LEU A 422 17.48 11.07 6.89
CA LEU A 422 17.63 9.60 6.85
C LEU A 422 19.10 9.19 7.02
N GLY A 423 20.01 10.12 6.74
CA GLY A 423 21.40 10.13 7.20
C GLY A 423 22.43 9.50 6.30
N HIS A 424 22.04 9.09 5.09
CA HIS A 424 22.91 8.31 4.19
C HIS A 424 23.60 7.15 4.93
N ASN A 425 22.84 6.43 5.74
CA ASN A 425 23.41 5.57 6.76
C ASN A 425 22.81 4.17 6.76
N ASP A 426 23.68 3.21 7.07
CA ASP A 426 23.41 1.78 7.24
C ASP A 426 23.39 1.33 8.70
N ARG A 427 23.61 2.26 9.66
CA ARG A 427 23.60 1.96 11.09
C ARG A 427 22.24 2.21 11.72
N PHE A 428 21.61 1.14 12.19
CA PHE A 428 20.32 1.14 12.91
C PHE A 428 20.23 2.18 14.03
N ASN A 429 21.25 2.31 14.89
CA ASN A 429 21.19 3.17 16.07
C ASN A 429 21.31 4.68 15.83
N LYS A 430 21.70 5.11 14.63
CA LYS A 430 22.04 6.52 14.43
C LYS A 430 20.85 7.40 14.07
N LEU A 431 19.79 6.88 13.43
CA LEU A 431 18.70 7.72 12.91
C LEU A 431 17.33 7.04 12.91
N MET A 432 16.89 6.65 14.10
CA MET A 432 15.46 6.44 14.33
C MET A 432 14.92 7.70 15.00
N PHE A 433 13.86 8.29 14.43
CA PHE A 433 13.14 9.42 15.04
C PHE A 433 12.78 9.10 16.51
N ARG A 434 12.53 7.81 16.79
CA ARG A 434 12.34 7.17 18.11
C ARG A 434 12.67 5.68 18.05
N PRO A 435 12.86 4.98 19.18
CA PRO A 435 12.88 3.51 19.18
C PRO A 435 11.72 2.93 18.36
N PRO A 436 11.97 1.88 17.55
CA PRO A 436 10.94 1.25 16.74
C PRO A 436 9.74 0.81 17.59
N LEU A 437 8.54 0.90 17.01
CA LEU A 437 7.30 0.49 17.66
C LEU A 437 6.96 -0.95 17.28
N ILE A 438 6.96 -1.88 18.24
CA ILE A 438 6.46 -3.24 18.01
C ILE A 438 4.94 -3.17 17.89
N GLY A 439 4.44 -3.30 16.66
CA GLY A 439 3.08 -2.91 16.28
C GLY A 439 2.08 -4.06 16.24
N SER A 440 2.49 -5.26 15.81
CA SER A 440 1.54 -6.34 15.46
C SER A 440 1.54 -7.56 16.39
N TYR A 441 2.59 -7.80 17.18
CA TYR A 441 2.74 -8.94 18.10
C TYR A 441 1.73 -9.02 19.25
N PHE A 442 1.36 -10.21 19.72
CA PHE A 442 0.42 -10.32 20.84
C PHE A 442 0.92 -9.60 22.10
N SER A 443 0.04 -8.86 22.76
CA SER A 443 0.43 -8.06 23.93
C SER A 443 0.60 -8.88 25.23
N GLY A 444 0.48 -10.20 25.22
CA GLY A 444 0.32 -10.99 26.45
C GLY A 444 -1.03 -10.69 27.14
N ASP A 445 -1.41 -11.53 28.10
CA ASP A 445 -2.76 -11.59 28.68
C ASP A 445 -3.29 -10.23 29.18
N LYS A 446 -4.60 -10.04 28.99
CA LYS A 446 -5.33 -8.78 29.21
C LYS A 446 -5.36 -8.29 30.67
N ASP A 447 -4.93 -9.12 31.61
CA ASP A 447 -5.16 -8.94 33.05
C ASP A 447 -3.90 -8.73 33.91
N GLY A 448 -2.70 -8.63 33.32
CA GLY A 448 -1.50 -8.41 34.13
C GLY A 448 -0.26 -8.13 33.31
N GLU A 449 0.33 -6.96 33.57
CA GLU A 449 1.65 -6.54 33.11
C GLU A 449 1.77 -6.06 31.65
N THR A 450 1.13 -4.93 31.38
CA THR A 450 1.49 -4.05 30.25
C THR A 450 2.96 -3.64 30.26
N GLN A 451 3.62 -3.71 31.42
CA GLN A 451 5.05 -3.49 31.59
C GLN A 451 5.87 -4.66 31.04
N GLN A 452 5.41 -5.91 31.16
CA GLN A 452 6.05 -7.06 30.50
C GLN A 452 5.83 -7.05 29.00
N SER A 453 4.68 -6.62 28.48
CA SER A 453 4.48 -6.45 27.03
C SER A 453 5.43 -5.42 26.44
N TRP A 454 5.67 -4.32 27.16
CA TRP A 454 6.57 -3.25 26.76
C TRP A 454 8.05 -3.61 26.97
N LEU A 455 8.38 -4.36 28.02
CA LEU A 455 9.71 -4.94 28.25
C LEU A 455 10.00 -6.03 27.21
N ARG A 456 9.04 -6.89 26.88
CA ARG A 456 9.13 -7.94 25.85
C ARG A 456 9.24 -7.35 24.46
N ALA A 457 8.52 -6.26 24.17
CA ALA A 457 8.71 -5.50 22.94
C ALA A 457 10.14 -4.90 22.84
N ASN A 458 10.69 -4.41 23.96
CA ASN A 458 12.07 -3.92 24.00
C ASN A 458 13.14 -5.05 24.06
N GLU A 459 12.81 -6.22 24.60
CA GLU A 459 13.66 -7.42 24.60
C GLU A 459 13.67 -8.07 23.22
N LEU A 460 12.54 -8.09 22.49
CA LEU A 460 12.46 -8.52 21.09
C LEU A 460 13.28 -7.61 20.16
N ASN A 461 13.31 -6.30 20.43
CA ASN A 461 14.25 -5.38 19.77
C ASN A 461 15.73 -5.74 20.02
N ARG A 462 16.04 -6.42 21.14
CA ARG A 462 17.38 -6.97 21.45
C ARG A 462 17.58 -8.41 20.95
N SER A 463 16.53 -9.07 20.47
CA SER A 463 16.52 -10.49 20.10
C SER A 463 15.84 -10.70 18.74
N ILE A 464 16.47 -10.19 17.68
CA ILE A 464 16.13 -10.50 16.29
C ILE A 464 17.22 -11.44 15.74
N PRO A 465 16.90 -12.56 15.04
CA PRO A 465 16.01 -13.68 15.32
C PRO A 465 16.82 -14.98 15.64
N CYS A 466 16.16 -16.08 16.02
CA CYS A 466 16.75 -17.41 15.91
C CYS A 466 16.74 -17.86 14.44
N VAL A 467 17.83 -18.49 14.01
CA VAL A 467 17.94 -19.14 12.69
C VAL A 467 16.75 -20.08 12.50
N VAL A 468 15.90 -19.77 11.54
CA VAL A 468 14.92 -20.72 11.00
C VAL A 468 15.37 -21.10 9.61
N ASP A 469 15.41 -22.40 9.34
CA ASP A 469 15.85 -23.02 8.09
C ASP A 469 14.88 -22.78 6.90
N ASP A 470 13.88 -21.91 7.06
CA ASP A 470 12.78 -21.69 6.11
C ASP A 470 12.82 -20.28 5.48
N ASP A 471 12.47 -20.18 4.19
CA ASP A 471 12.46 -18.97 3.34
C ASP A 471 11.48 -17.84 3.81
N TRP A 472 10.96 -17.85 5.06
CA TRP A 472 10.01 -16.86 5.60
C TRP A 472 10.50 -16.23 6.91
N PHE A 473 10.36 -14.91 7.09
CA PHE A 473 10.54 -14.31 8.42
C PHE A 473 9.46 -14.84 9.38
N THR A 474 9.86 -15.73 10.29
CA THR A 474 9.02 -16.24 11.38
C THR A 474 9.66 -15.83 12.71
N PRO A 475 8.92 -15.21 13.65
CA PRO A 475 9.49 -14.88 14.96
C PRO A 475 9.93 -16.15 15.69
N CYS A 476 10.92 -16.00 16.57
CA CYS A 476 11.50 -17.11 17.34
C CYS A 476 10.40 -17.99 17.94
N LYS A 477 10.45 -19.30 17.67
CA LYS A 477 9.56 -20.27 18.32
C LYS A 477 9.96 -20.41 19.79
N ILE A 478 9.39 -19.56 20.64
CA ILE A 478 9.42 -19.73 22.08
C ILE A 478 8.33 -20.76 22.40
N GLU A 479 8.71 -21.95 22.82
CA GLU A 479 7.76 -22.99 23.23
C GLU A 479 6.87 -22.46 24.37
N GLY A 480 5.54 -22.50 24.18
CA GLY A 480 4.58 -21.88 25.09
C GLY A 480 4.47 -20.34 25.00
N GLY A 481 5.17 -19.70 24.06
CA GLY A 481 5.10 -18.27 23.81
C GLY A 481 3.83 -17.86 23.04
N PRO A 482 3.38 -16.60 23.20
CA PRO A 482 2.08 -16.14 22.66
C PRO A 482 2.01 -16.14 21.13
N GLU A 483 3.14 -15.94 20.43
CA GLU A 483 3.16 -15.94 18.95
C GLU A 483 3.07 -17.35 18.35
N ASN A 484 3.49 -18.40 19.09
CA ASN A 484 3.44 -19.80 18.68
C ASN A 484 3.93 -20.07 17.23
N GLY A 485 5.01 -19.41 16.82
CA GLY A 485 5.60 -19.55 15.48
C GLY A 485 4.79 -18.92 14.34
N ARG A 486 3.88 -17.99 14.63
CA ARG A 486 3.10 -17.27 13.61
C ARG A 486 3.79 -15.99 13.17
N THR A 487 3.58 -15.61 11.91
CA THR A 487 4.04 -14.34 11.35
C THR A 487 3.18 -13.17 11.86
N HIS A 488 3.79 -11.99 11.91
CA HIS A 488 3.13 -10.74 12.32
C HIS A 488 3.43 -9.60 11.34
N HIS A 489 3.64 -9.94 10.07
CA HIS A 489 4.06 -8.98 9.05
C HIS A 489 3.05 -7.84 8.89
N ILE A 490 3.53 -6.63 8.63
CA ILE A 490 2.69 -5.46 8.45
C ILE A 490 2.57 -5.13 6.96
N HIS A 491 1.33 -5.02 6.49
CA HIS A 491 1.00 -4.72 5.09
C HIS A 491 0.15 -3.47 4.91
N ALA A 492 -0.39 -2.92 6.00
CA ALA A 492 -1.15 -1.68 5.97
C ALA A 492 -1.06 -0.95 7.32
N LEU A 493 -1.01 0.37 7.23
CA LEU A 493 -1.14 1.30 8.34
C LEU A 493 -2.25 2.29 8.03
N ALA A 494 -2.85 2.86 9.07
CA ALA A 494 -3.72 4.01 8.92
C ALA A 494 -3.48 5.02 10.06
N LEU A 495 -3.76 6.30 9.78
CA LEU A 495 -3.57 7.38 10.75
C LEU A 495 -4.83 8.24 10.87
N THR A 496 -5.39 8.31 12.07
CA THR A 496 -6.31 9.39 12.44
C THR A 496 -5.48 10.52 13.05
N GLN A 497 -5.14 11.52 12.25
CA GLN A 497 -4.43 12.70 12.73
C GLN A 497 -5.37 13.60 13.55
N LYS A 498 -4.92 14.02 14.74
CA LYS A 498 -5.67 14.95 15.59
C LYS A 498 -5.31 16.40 15.28
N ASP A 499 -4.01 16.64 15.21
CA ASP A 499 -3.36 17.93 15.03
C ASP A 499 -1.91 17.72 14.52
N ALA A 500 -1.13 18.78 14.39
CA ALA A 500 0.28 18.69 13.97
C ALA A 500 1.17 17.94 14.98
N GLY A 501 0.73 17.83 16.24
CA GLY A 501 1.44 17.21 17.36
C GLY A 501 1.25 15.69 17.47
N GLY A 502 0.29 15.11 16.73
CA GLY A 502 0.06 13.67 16.75
C GLY A 502 -1.34 13.20 16.37
N GLY A 503 -1.63 11.95 16.73
CA GLY A 503 -2.85 11.26 16.37
C GLY A 503 -2.89 9.83 16.90
N ILE A 504 -3.64 8.98 16.22
CA ILE A 504 -3.71 7.55 16.51
C ILE A 504 -3.26 6.78 15.27
N VAL A 505 -2.24 5.95 15.43
CA VAL A 505 -1.76 5.03 14.40
C VAL A 505 -2.44 3.67 14.61
N TYR A 506 -2.95 3.11 13.53
CA TYR A 506 -3.56 1.78 13.51
C TYR A 506 -2.73 0.83 12.66
N VAL A 507 -2.60 -0.40 13.15
CA VAL A 507 -1.87 -1.48 12.49
C VAL A 507 -2.61 -2.79 12.70
N TRP A 508 -2.74 -3.57 11.64
CA TRP A 508 -3.31 -4.90 11.72
C TRP A 508 -2.40 -5.87 10.98
N GLY A 509 -1.40 -6.38 11.69
CA GLY A 509 -0.47 -7.36 11.14
C GLY A 509 -1.12 -8.73 10.94
N GLU A 510 -0.39 -9.59 10.27
CA GLU A 510 -0.76 -10.99 10.10
C GLU A 510 -1.02 -11.68 11.45
N ASN A 511 -1.98 -12.60 11.45
CA ASN A 511 -2.30 -13.46 12.58
C ASN A 511 -2.50 -12.74 13.93
N ALA A 512 -2.84 -11.45 13.90
CA ALA A 512 -3.00 -10.60 15.07
C ALA A 512 -4.36 -9.90 15.04
N SER A 513 -4.68 -9.20 16.13
CA SER A 513 -5.80 -8.26 16.18
C SER A 513 -5.37 -6.86 15.70
N LEU A 514 -6.34 -6.06 15.26
CA LEU A 514 -6.13 -4.63 15.03
C LEU A 514 -5.57 -3.98 16.30
N LYS A 515 -4.58 -3.10 16.19
CA LYS A 515 -4.08 -2.32 17.32
C LYS A 515 -4.08 -0.83 17.03
N ALA A 516 -4.28 -0.07 18.08
CA ALA A 516 -4.24 1.38 18.09
C ALA A 516 -3.15 1.88 19.03
N TYR A 517 -2.40 2.87 18.59
CA TYR A 517 -1.34 3.52 19.35
C TYR A 517 -1.49 5.03 19.32
N ASP A 518 -1.48 5.65 20.49
CA ASP A 518 -1.34 7.10 20.60
C ASP A 518 0.05 7.49 20.13
N PHE A 519 0.10 8.29 19.08
CA PHE A 519 1.33 8.71 18.44
C PHE A 519 1.50 10.22 18.56
N SER A 520 2.73 10.67 18.79
CA SER A 520 3.08 12.09 18.79
C SER A 520 4.12 12.39 17.72
N THR A 521 4.26 13.62 17.28
CA THR A 521 5.35 14.09 16.41
C THR A 521 6.49 14.74 17.18
N THR A 522 6.50 14.73 18.53
CA THR A 522 7.60 15.30 19.33
C THR A 522 8.64 14.24 19.73
N ARG A 523 9.91 14.39 19.35
CA ARG A 523 10.94 13.33 19.49
C ARG A 523 11.03 12.70 20.90
N ASP A 524 10.73 13.44 21.95
CA ASP A 524 10.76 13.03 23.36
C ASP A 524 9.59 12.14 23.81
N ARG A 525 8.49 12.06 23.05
CA ARG A 525 7.28 11.32 23.46
C ARG A 525 7.13 10.00 22.72
N ARG A 526 7.31 8.89 23.42
CA ARG A 526 7.13 7.53 22.83
C ARG A 526 5.66 7.24 22.49
N PRO A 527 5.39 6.44 21.43
CA PRO A 527 4.05 5.93 21.17
C PRO A 527 3.54 5.08 22.34
N VAL A 528 2.23 5.13 22.60
CA VAL A 528 1.59 4.42 23.72
C VAL A 528 0.51 3.50 23.18
N PHE A 529 0.55 2.22 23.55
CA PHE A 529 -0.52 1.28 23.22
C PHE A 529 -1.85 1.75 23.82
N ARG A 530 -2.85 1.94 22.96
CA ARG A 530 -4.16 2.48 23.31
C ARG A 530 -5.16 1.36 23.53
N ALA A 531 -5.37 0.52 22.52
CA ALA A 531 -6.38 -0.53 22.51
C ALA A 531 -6.14 -1.52 21.36
N GLU A 532 -6.86 -2.62 21.37
CA GLU A 532 -6.92 -3.60 20.28
C GLU A 532 -8.36 -3.98 19.90
N GLY A 533 -8.54 -4.54 18.71
CA GLY A 533 -9.79 -5.16 18.28
C GLY A 533 -10.01 -6.54 18.91
N GLU A 534 -11.26 -7.02 18.87
CA GLU A 534 -11.61 -8.37 19.34
C GLU A 534 -11.32 -9.45 18.28
N GLU A 535 -11.26 -9.04 17.03
CA GLU A 535 -11.12 -9.89 15.86
C GLU A 535 -9.66 -10.25 15.59
N LEU A 536 -9.43 -11.54 15.33
CA LEU A 536 -8.14 -12.08 14.94
C LEU A 536 -8.09 -12.29 13.42
N ALA A 537 -7.08 -11.74 12.74
CA ALA A 537 -6.86 -12.03 11.34
C ALA A 537 -6.33 -13.46 11.15
N SER A 538 -6.74 -14.10 10.05
CA SER A 538 -6.33 -15.46 9.67
C SER A 538 -6.47 -16.47 10.80
N ALA A 539 -7.61 -16.43 11.50
CA ALA A 539 -7.89 -17.38 12.57
C ALA A 539 -7.95 -18.83 12.04
N ARG A 540 -7.73 -19.80 12.94
CA ARG A 540 -7.87 -21.24 12.69
C ARG A 540 -6.98 -21.84 11.58
N ILE A 541 -5.86 -21.19 11.27
CA ILE A 541 -4.79 -21.76 10.44
C ILE A 541 -3.56 -22.04 11.29
N GLY A 542 -2.80 -23.11 11.02
CA GLY A 542 -1.55 -23.41 11.72
C GLY A 542 -0.45 -22.39 11.42
N ALA A 543 0.67 -22.45 12.15
CA ALA A 543 1.88 -21.70 11.81
C ALA A 543 2.35 -22.04 10.37
N PRO A 544 2.93 -21.08 9.62
CA PRO A 544 3.26 -19.71 10.02
C PRO A 544 2.05 -18.76 10.06
N GLY A 545 0.86 -19.19 9.66
CA GLY A 545 -0.34 -18.37 9.67
C GLY A 545 -0.81 -17.95 8.27
N GLY A 546 -1.51 -16.82 8.17
CA GLY A 546 -1.98 -16.26 6.91
C GLY A 546 -1.75 -14.76 6.73
N MET A 547 -1.59 -14.36 5.46
CA MET A 547 -1.34 -13.00 4.99
C MET A 547 -2.64 -12.36 4.45
N PRO A 548 -2.84 -11.02 4.47
CA PRO A 548 -1.90 -9.96 4.90
C PRO A 548 -2.13 -9.35 6.29
N GLY A 549 -3.04 -9.90 7.08
CA GLY A 549 -3.63 -9.16 8.20
C GLY A 549 -4.79 -8.31 7.74
N GLY A 550 -4.96 -7.12 8.32
CA GLY A 550 -6.06 -6.21 8.00
C GLY A 550 -5.64 -5.05 7.11
N LEU A 551 -6.44 -4.77 6.08
CA LEU A 551 -6.29 -3.61 5.21
C LEU A 551 -7.18 -2.48 5.71
N LEU A 552 -6.58 -1.32 5.98
CA LEU A 552 -7.19 -0.28 6.81
C LEU A 552 -7.58 0.97 6.01
N MET A 553 -8.59 1.67 6.51
CA MET A 553 -8.88 3.06 6.16
C MET A 553 -9.54 3.76 7.36
N VAL A 554 -9.30 5.06 7.56
CA VAL A 554 -10.02 5.89 8.53
C VAL A 554 -10.90 6.91 7.81
N SER A 555 -12.00 7.29 8.45
CA SER A 555 -12.86 8.35 7.94
C SER A 555 -13.41 9.22 9.07
N GLY A 556 -13.70 10.48 8.76
CA GLY A 556 -14.44 11.37 9.67
C GLY A 556 -14.56 12.77 9.08
N LYS A 557 -15.15 13.68 9.85
CA LYS A 557 -15.24 15.09 9.50
C LYS A 557 -13.91 15.80 9.71
N PRO A 558 -13.68 16.95 9.05
CA PRO A 558 -12.49 17.76 9.30
C PRO A 558 -12.44 18.18 10.76
N SER A 559 -11.23 18.22 11.33
CA SER A 559 -11.01 18.70 12.69
C SER A 559 -11.56 20.12 12.87
N LYS A 560 -12.21 20.36 14.01
CA LYS A 560 -12.67 21.71 14.40
C LYS A 560 -11.58 22.51 15.11
N LEU A 561 -10.42 21.91 15.37
CA LEU A 561 -9.32 22.55 16.08
C LEU A 561 -8.69 23.63 15.19
N GLN A 562 -8.65 24.86 15.71
CA GLN A 562 -8.02 25.98 15.01
C GLN A 562 -6.53 25.70 14.79
N GLY A 563 -6.06 25.85 13.56
CA GLY A 563 -4.66 25.60 13.19
C GLY A 563 -4.28 24.12 13.04
N ALA A 564 -5.25 23.20 13.11
CA ALA A 564 -4.99 21.81 12.76
C ALA A 564 -4.70 21.68 11.25
N PRO A 565 -3.84 20.73 10.84
CA PRO A 565 -3.60 20.44 9.43
C PRO A 565 -4.90 20.07 8.70
N ASP A 566 -4.97 20.35 7.40
CA ASP A 566 -6.12 20.03 6.53
C ASP A 566 -6.42 18.54 6.41
N THR A 567 -5.56 17.67 6.97
CA THR A 567 -5.68 16.21 7.05
C THR A 567 -6.23 15.72 8.40
N ALA A 568 -6.35 16.61 9.39
CA ALA A 568 -6.82 16.26 10.72
C ALA A 568 -8.32 15.93 10.73
N ILE A 569 -8.69 14.95 11.55
CA ILE A 569 -10.06 14.47 11.71
C ILE A 569 -10.61 14.92 13.06
N ASP A 570 -11.88 15.32 13.10
CA ASP A 570 -12.63 15.47 14.35
C ASP A 570 -12.82 14.09 15.00
N PHE A 571 -12.13 13.88 16.11
CA PHE A 571 -12.12 12.63 16.87
C PHE A 571 -13.51 12.15 17.28
N ASP A 572 -14.48 13.06 17.46
CA ASP A 572 -15.87 12.71 17.78
C ASP A 572 -16.59 12.02 16.62
N THR A 573 -16.03 12.10 15.42
CA THR A 573 -16.61 11.52 14.20
C THR A 573 -15.77 10.41 13.59
N ALA A 574 -14.53 10.24 14.08
CA ALA A 574 -13.55 9.33 13.51
C ALA A 574 -13.99 7.85 13.61
N LEU A 575 -13.86 7.14 12.50
CA LEU A 575 -14.11 5.71 12.33
C LEU A 575 -12.87 5.04 11.76
N VAL A 576 -12.61 3.81 12.18
CA VAL A 576 -11.61 2.92 11.57
C VAL A 576 -12.35 1.79 10.87
N TRP A 577 -12.04 1.60 9.60
CA TRP A 577 -12.57 0.56 8.74
C TRP A 577 -11.47 -0.43 8.41
N ALA A 578 -11.83 -1.70 8.31
CA ALA A 578 -10.91 -2.72 7.88
C ALA A 578 -11.58 -3.79 7.04
N VAL A 579 -10.83 -4.33 6.09
CA VAL A 579 -11.12 -5.60 5.44
C VAL A 579 -9.98 -6.55 5.75
N TYR A 580 -10.30 -7.73 6.26
CA TYR A 580 -9.31 -8.72 6.66
C TYR A 580 -9.79 -10.13 6.38
N ALA A 581 -8.85 -11.06 6.26
CA ALA A 581 -9.14 -12.48 6.12
C ALA A 581 -9.55 -13.01 7.49
N LYS A 582 -10.79 -13.46 7.65
CA LYS A 582 -11.26 -13.97 8.94
C LYS A 582 -10.60 -15.31 9.28
N CYS A 583 -10.49 -16.19 8.30
CA CYS A 583 -9.78 -17.47 8.39
C CYS A 583 -9.04 -17.77 7.08
N GLY A 584 -7.91 -18.48 7.19
CA GLY A 584 -7.11 -18.90 6.05
C GLY A 584 -6.02 -17.89 5.64
N ASP A 585 -5.36 -18.20 4.53
CA ASP A 585 -4.28 -17.39 3.95
C ASP A 585 -4.73 -16.85 2.59
N ALA A 586 -4.97 -15.54 2.51
CA ALA A 586 -5.42 -14.89 1.28
C ALA A 586 -4.29 -14.74 0.25
N ASN A 587 -3.02 -14.97 0.62
CA ASN A 587 -1.89 -14.88 -0.29
C ASN A 587 -1.70 -16.14 -1.13
N LYS A 588 -1.66 -17.30 -0.46
CA LYS A 588 -1.47 -18.63 -1.09
C LYS A 588 -2.77 -19.29 -1.55
N GLY A 589 -3.92 -18.71 -1.24
CA GLY A 589 -5.23 -19.22 -1.63
C GLY A 589 -6.30 -18.14 -1.55
N PHE A 590 -7.51 -18.55 -1.18
CA PHE A 590 -8.63 -17.63 -0.95
C PHE A 590 -9.11 -17.75 0.49
N ALA A 591 -9.42 -16.60 1.08
CA ALA A 591 -9.88 -16.50 2.45
C ALA A 591 -11.22 -15.75 2.48
N GLU A 592 -12.13 -16.22 3.33
CA GLU A 592 -13.36 -15.49 3.64
C GLU A 592 -13.00 -14.16 4.31
N GLY A 593 -13.40 -13.08 3.66
CA GLY A 593 -13.18 -11.72 4.14
C GLY A 593 -14.30 -11.25 5.06
N GLU A 594 -13.97 -10.28 5.89
CA GLU A 594 -14.93 -9.54 6.71
C GLU A 594 -14.68 -8.03 6.58
N LEU A 595 -15.75 -7.26 6.42
CA LEU A 595 -15.73 -5.81 6.58
C LEU A 595 -16.14 -5.48 8.00
N ILE A 596 -15.30 -4.72 8.70
CA ILE A 596 -15.51 -4.30 10.09
C ILE A 596 -15.28 -2.80 10.25
N ALA A 597 -16.02 -2.19 11.18
CA ALA A 597 -15.83 -0.81 11.59
C ALA A 597 -15.77 -0.68 13.11
N TYR A 598 -14.83 0.14 13.60
CA TYR A 598 -14.72 0.53 14.99
C TYR A 598 -14.89 2.05 15.14
N ASP A 599 -15.31 2.45 16.34
CA ASP A 599 -15.07 3.81 16.81
C ASP A 599 -13.56 3.99 16.94
N ALA A 600 -13.00 4.97 16.22
CA ALA A 600 -11.57 5.19 16.19
C ALA A 600 -10.98 5.56 17.56
N THR A 601 -11.77 6.21 18.41
CA THR A 601 -11.24 6.85 19.61
C THR A 601 -11.71 6.21 20.91
N SER A 602 -12.87 5.56 20.91
CA SER A 602 -13.49 5.00 22.12
C SER A 602 -12.92 3.64 22.52
N ILE A 603 -12.63 3.49 23.81
CA ILE A 603 -12.18 2.25 24.45
C ILE A 603 -13.29 1.77 25.38
N LEU A 604 -13.62 0.48 25.37
CA LEU A 604 -14.66 -0.10 26.21
C LEU A 604 -14.24 -0.11 27.70
N PRO A 605 -15.08 0.37 28.64
CA PRO A 605 -14.74 0.41 30.06
C PRO A 605 -14.32 -0.95 30.62
N GLY A 606 -13.28 -0.97 31.45
CA GLY A 606 -12.80 -2.22 32.07
C GLY A 606 -12.08 -3.18 31.13
N SER A 607 -11.82 -2.77 29.87
CA SER A 607 -11.03 -3.53 28.91
C SER A 607 -10.05 -2.60 28.16
N ARG A 608 -9.16 -3.17 27.35
CA ARG A 608 -8.40 -2.45 26.33
C ARG A 608 -8.95 -2.71 24.92
N ASN A 609 -10.24 -3.00 24.81
CA ASN A 609 -10.86 -3.28 23.51
C ASN A 609 -11.41 -2.00 22.86
N MET A 610 -11.21 -1.88 21.55
CA MET A 610 -11.87 -0.89 20.71
C MET A 610 -13.37 -1.18 20.64
N LYS A 611 -14.20 -0.13 20.57
CA LYS A 611 -15.65 -0.31 20.40
C LYS A 611 -15.99 -0.66 18.95
N ARG A 612 -16.30 -1.93 18.68
CA ARG A 612 -16.84 -2.38 17.39
C ARG A 612 -18.22 -1.76 17.15
N LEU A 613 -18.42 -1.18 15.97
CA LEU A 613 -19.67 -0.53 15.55
C LEU A 613 -20.45 -1.38 14.54
N PHE A 614 -19.74 -2.00 13.59
CA PHE A 614 -20.33 -2.78 12.50
C PHE A 614 -19.42 -3.95 12.12
N SER A 615 -20.00 -5.06 11.70
CA SER A 615 -19.29 -6.19 11.09
C SER A 615 -20.23 -6.95 10.16
N THR A 616 -19.72 -7.40 9.01
CA THR A 616 -20.46 -8.31 8.11
C THR A 616 -20.45 -9.77 8.57
N GLY A 617 -19.50 -10.14 9.42
CA GLY A 617 -19.25 -11.53 9.80
C GLY A 617 -19.98 -11.97 11.07
N ASN A 618 -19.98 -13.28 11.29
CA ASN A 618 -20.48 -13.84 12.55
C ASN A 618 -19.38 -13.87 13.62
N VAL A 619 -19.77 -13.78 14.90
CA VAL A 619 -18.82 -13.89 16.01
C VAL A 619 -18.31 -15.33 16.11
N GLY A 620 -16.99 -15.51 16.26
CA GLY A 620 -16.35 -16.80 16.55
C GLY A 620 -16.27 -17.83 15.39
N GLY A 621 -16.96 -17.62 14.27
CA GLY A 621 -16.93 -18.50 13.10
C GLY A 621 -15.84 -18.13 12.07
N CYS A 622 -15.81 -18.83 10.93
CA CYS A 622 -15.00 -18.44 9.75
C CYS A 622 -15.83 -17.77 8.66
N HIS A 623 -17.09 -17.45 8.93
CA HIS A 623 -17.97 -16.81 7.95
C HIS A 623 -17.93 -15.29 8.13
N GLY A 624 -17.13 -14.63 7.29
CA GLY A 624 -16.96 -13.17 7.36
C GLY A 624 -18.05 -12.35 6.66
N GLY A 625 -18.97 -13.00 5.93
CA GLY A 625 -20.14 -12.36 5.30
C GLY A 625 -19.82 -11.41 4.13
N LEU A 626 -18.55 -11.12 3.87
CA LEU A 626 -18.10 -10.29 2.76
C LEU A 626 -17.90 -11.11 1.48
N GLY A 627 -17.52 -12.38 1.58
CA GLY A 627 -17.06 -13.22 0.46
C GLY A 627 -15.53 -13.27 0.39
N MET A 628 -14.97 -13.83 -0.68
CA MET A 628 -13.53 -14.05 -0.78
C MET A 628 -12.75 -12.74 -0.87
N MET A 629 -11.93 -12.45 0.14
CA MET A 629 -11.19 -11.20 0.26
C MET A 629 -10.29 -10.96 -0.97
N SER A 630 -10.33 -9.74 -1.52
CA SER A 630 -9.33 -9.31 -2.48
C SER A 630 -8.00 -9.02 -1.80
N ARG A 631 -6.88 -9.43 -2.40
CA ARG A 631 -5.54 -9.21 -1.86
C ARG A 631 -5.16 -7.74 -1.96
N MET A 632 -4.61 -7.16 -0.88
CA MET A 632 -3.98 -5.82 -0.85
C MET A 632 -4.83 -4.61 -1.29
N ILE A 633 -6.14 -4.78 -1.47
CA ILE A 633 -7.08 -3.69 -1.77
C ILE A 633 -7.79 -3.25 -0.49
N PRO A 634 -7.46 -2.07 0.08
CA PRO A 634 -8.16 -1.57 1.25
C PRO A 634 -9.61 -1.15 0.91
N PRO A 635 -10.49 -1.06 1.91
CA PRO A 635 -11.80 -0.42 1.73
C PRO A 635 -11.61 1.06 1.35
N VAL A 636 -12.54 1.60 0.55
CA VAL A 636 -12.59 3.03 0.22
C VAL A 636 -13.85 3.65 0.81
N VAL A 637 -13.68 4.66 1.64
CA VAL A 637 -14.78 5.36 2.32
C VAL A 637 -14.92 6.76 1.74
N ALA A 638 -16.05 7.03 1.10
CA ALA A 638 -16.34 8.34 0.52
C ALA A 638 -17.85 8.57 0.40
N ASN A 639 -18.27 9.79 0.71
CA ASN A 639 -19.62 10.32 0.46
C ASN A 639 -20.74 9.40 0.97
N GLY A 640 -20.61 8.91 2.20
CA GLY A 640 -21.62 8.05 2.81
C GLY A 640 -21.54 6.58 2.43
N LYS A 641 -20.51 6.15 1.68
CA LYS A 641 -20.37 4.79 1.18
C LYS A 641 -19.01 4.18 1.52
N VAL A 642 -19.01 2.86 1.65
CA VAL A 642 -17.81 2.04 1.78
C VAL A 642 -17.76 1.05 0.63
N TYR A 643 -16.73 1.17 -0.20
CA TYR A 643 -16.50 0.35 -1.38
C TYR A 643 -15.46 -0.72 -1.05
N VAL A 644 -15.82 -1.98 -1.28
CA VAL A 644 -14.96 -3.13 -1.01
C VAL A 644 -14.92 -4.04 -2.23
N MET A 645 -13.72 -4.44 -2.63
CA MET A 645 -13.53 -5.46 -3.65
C MET A 645 -13.45 -6.86 -3.03
N ILE A 646 -14.02 -7.83 -3.72
CA ILE A 646 -13.86 -9.26 -3.42
C ILE A 646 -13.59 -10.06 -4.70
N TYR A 647 -12.99 -11.23 -4.56
CA TYR A 647 -12.86 -12.20 -5.63
C TYR A 647 -14.12 -13.06 -5.77
N ARG A 648 -14.45 -13.39 -7.02
CA ARG A 648 -15.40 -14.45 -7.35
C ARG A 648 -14.59 -15.66 -7.78
N VAL A 649 -14.77 -16.76 -7.06
CA VAL A 649 -13.98 -17.99 -7.24
C VAL A 649 -14.87 -19.14 -7.68
N GLU A 650 -14.32 -20.02 -8.50
CA GLU A 650 -14.89 -21.32 -8.87
C GLU A 650 -14.05 -22.42 -8.19
N GLY A 651 -14.70 -23.33 -7.46
CA GLY A 651 -13.97 -24.30 -6.64
C GLY A 651 -13.20 -23.63 -5.49
N TYR A 652 -11.94 -24.04 -5.27
CA TYR A 652 -11.11 -23.59 -4.15
C TYR A 652 -9.88 -22.77 -4.55
N ASP A 653 -9.56 -22.66 -5.85
CA ASP A 653 -8.26 -22.17 -6.32
C ASP A 653 -8.32 -21.27 -7.57
N LYS A 654 -9.49 -21.10 -8.20
CA LYS A 654 -9.60 -20.38 -9.48
C LYS A 654 -10.44 -19.12 -9.40
N VAL A 655 -9.84 -17.97 -9.69
CA VAL A 655 -10.57 -16.71 -9.86
C VAL A 655 -11.31 -16.69 -11.20
N ILE A 656 -12.62 -16.52 -11.16
CA ILE A 656 -13.48 -16.31 -12.35
C ILE A 656 -13.88 -14.85 -12.54
N GLY A 657 -13.61 -14.00 -11.55
CA GLY A 657 -13.85 -12.57 -11.66
C GLY A 657 -13.72 -11.86 -10.32
N SER A 658 -14.31 -10.67 -10.24
CA SER A 658 -14.36 -9.90 -8.99
C SER A 658 -15.73 -9.26 -8.83
N GLN A 659 -16.03 -8.77 -7.63
CA GLN A 659 -17.26 -8.03 -7.35
C GLN A 659 -16.94 -6.83 -6.46
N LEU A 660 -17.40 -5.65 -6.87
CA LEU A 660 -17.44 -4.46 -6.03
C LEU A 660 -18.70 -4.54 -5.18
N LYS A 661 -18.55 -4.37 -3.86
CA LYS A 661 -19.64 -4.23 -2.91
C LYS A 661 -19.65 -2.80 -2.38
N ALA A 662 -20.79 -2.12 -2.47
CA ALA A 662 -20.98 -0.80 -1.87
C ALA A 662 -21.89 -0.92 -0.65
N PHE A 663 -21.37 -0.55 0.51
CA PHE A 663 -22.11 -0.46 1.76
C PHE A 663 -22.45 1.00 2.07
N GLY A 664 -23.52 1.25 2.80
CA GLY A 664 -23.99 2.57 3.19
C GLY A 664 -25.20 2.49 4.13
N LEU A 665 -25.82 3.63 4.41
CA LEU A 665 -27.05 3.69 5.19
C LEU A 665 -28.24 3.14 4.38
N LYS A 666 -29.04 2.27 5.00
CA LYS A 666 -30.19 1.56 4.41
C LYS A 666 -31.40 2.47 4.18
#